data_AF-A0A9P3UT91-F1
#
_entry.id   AF-A0A9P3UT91-F1
#
_cell.length_a   1.000
_cell.length_b   1.000
_cell.length_c   1.000
_cell.angle_alpha   90.00
_cell.angle_beta   90.00
_cell.angle_gamma   90.00
#
_symmetry.space_group_name_H-M   'P 1'
#
loop_
_entity.id
_entity.type
_entity.pdbx_description
1 polymer ?
#
loop_
_entity_poly.entity_id
_entity_poly.type
_entity_poly.pdbx_seq_one_letter_code
_entity_poly.pdbx_strand_id
1 'polypeptide(L)'
;MSGASKRQRVLSNKAADADNIAEPAISAHKRSRGDKSATPSVGTGSTQPNSAATSSSLRPPPPARPAAAAAPAPSSSQVIDVDDAGTDAGRENEQNNKRPRLDPADDDDESNTDEEEEVEAREDKTKDVNHFFSASKQLGNARKRQCQVCAKKGHEKWLVAEATTLRRHMASSHKAVYYLWADKNNFKSMLPADRKAEREARAAERELQGILDPHLTARPPPTRVVKYSDAAFKQAAVEWLAATDQPISALQHPKFQEMIDIASRAEDGVVIPSHKETCRALLDLFRKNLTNLKTRLAKNTVGEVSLTCDAWQASNTDAYFALTGHWIEETAPGMWQQHAALFGFTRMNTAHDGVRLGRALFKIVRRVGIASKIGWITCDNASNNNTMLENFERRINRLDSRSGMKKWDCHFRHIRCLAHVINLATQAVLKTYSKAKYYDPQQPEQHEPDVLATDRDEVGLVRAIAVKVRSSAKRKETFRRVQGKKALNILLDMPVRWSSTFNMLKRASDLSKYVTEFLYRIARQEKNEDKRTKLQKLVLTDAEWKRVGEFTRVLEFADKAQQAFSSDSQPSLHHALPALESLYKAWSSRMSKAKYARYRTALEAGVSKIVEYYDKTSTSHAYTMAMILDPEQKLTHFDSQWDSELKKQVRDDAEKLFRERYLELYGEGSRPAITKPNKSSRKLRQLLAELSTDEDEPSARVGAASSSLLQDGADMSRPWLKEFNHYLDSGDEELGDDMTIVRWWGLNAHRYPVWASLARDHLAIMASSVSSECAFSSAGITITKRRNRLKGDVVEALQFIKCSISKDLLYREEVLALTEEEMMLVDDEDPEWEDIEEEGWDKRLLIETDTTDNDLSDVDDLE
;
A
#
# COMPACT_ATOMS: atom_id res chain seq x y z
N MET A 1 -4.66 3.93 44.38
CA MET A 1 -5.42 3.07 43.44
C MET A 1 -6.87 3.54 43.38
N SER A 2 -7.10 4.71 42.79
CA SER A 2 -8.43 5.25 42.47
C SER A 2 -8.33 5.97 41.13
N GLY A 3 -9.41 5.97 40.33
CA GLY A 3 -9.41 6.60 39.00
C GLY A 3 -9.14 5.67 37.82
N ALA A 4 -9.59 4.41 37.86
CA ALA A 4 -9.73 3.62 36.63
C ALA A 4 -10.92 4.15 35.81
N SER A 5 -10.73 4.34 34.51
CA SER A 5 -11.82 4.75 33.59
C SER A 5 -12.97 3.73 33.61
N LYS A 6 -14.22 4.17 33.36
CA LYS A 6 -15.38 3.25 33.33
C LYS A 6 -15.12 2.07 32.40
N ARG A 7 -14.53 2.30 31.21
CA ARG A 7 -14.16 1.23 30.27
C ARG A 7 -13.05 0.31 30.80
N GLN A 8 -12.06 0.82 31.55
CA GLN A 8 -11.06 -0.06 32.19
C GLN A 8 -11.68 -1.08 33.16
N ARG A 9 -12.81 -0.76 33.81
CA ARG A 9 -13.52 -1.69 34.70
C ARG A 9 -13.96 -2.97 33.96
N VAL A 10 -14.34 -2.86 32.68
CA VAL A 10 -14.67 -4.01 31.82
C VAL A 10 -13.48 -4.97 31.71
N LEU A 11 -12.28 -4.43 31.46
CA LEU A 11 -11.07 -5.24 31.37
C LEU A 11 -10.71 -5.88 32.73
N SER A 12 -10.78 -5.11 33.82
CA SER A 12 -10.53 -5.61 35.17
C SER A 12 -11.47 -6.77 35.57
N ASN A 13 -12.77 -6.67 35.27
CA ASN A 13 -13.73 -7.74 35.53
C ASN A 13 -13.38 -9.01 34.73
N LYS A 14 -13.04 -8.86 33.44
CA LYS A 14 -12.61 -9.98 32.59
C LYS A 14 -11.31 -10.65 33.03
N ALA A 15 -10.45 -9.97 33.79
CA ALA A 15 -9.29 -10.59 34.41
C ALA A 15 -9.71 -11.54 35.55
N ALA A 16 -10.66 -11.14 36.39
CA ALA A 16 -11.17 -11.95 37.50
C ALA A 16 -11.92 -13.20 37.03
N ASP A 17 -12.74 -13.11 35.98
CA ASP A 17 -13.46 -14.26 35.41
C ASP A 17 -12.54 -15.33 34.80
N ALA A 18 -11.29 -14.98 34.49
CA ALA A 18 -10.42 -15.83 33.69
C ALA A 18 -9.69 -16.93 34.48
N ASP A 19 -9.73 -16.88 35.82
CA ASP A 19 -9.15 -17.91 36.69
C ASP A 19 -10.04 -19.18 36.78
N ASN A 20 -11.25 -19.18 36.21
CA ASN A 20 -12.21 -20.30 36.28
C ASN A 20 -12.36 -21.15 34.99
N ILE A 21 -11.53 -20.96 33.96
CA ILE A 21 -11.70 -21.66 32.66
C ILE A 21 -10.67 -22.79 32.45
N ALA A 22 -11.16 -24.03 32.44
CA ALA A 22 -10.40 -25.24 32.10
C ALA A 22 -9.99 -25.28 30.61
N GLU A 23 -8.85 -25.92 30.28
CA GLU A 23 -8.37 -26.01 28.89
C GLU A 23 -9.17 -27.05 28.08
N PRO A 24 -9.62 -26.74 26.85
CA PRO A 24 -10.11 -27.76 25.93
C PRO A 24 -8.94 -28.63 25.43
N ALA A 25 -8.95 -29.91 25.80
CA ALA A 25 -7.92 -30.87 25.43
C ALA A 25 -8.09 -31.32 23.96
N ILE A 26 -7.34 -30.72 23.04
CA ILE A 26 -7.34 -31.14 21.63
C ILE A 26 -6.45 -32.39 21.45
N SER A 27 -7.10 -33.54 21.27
CA SER A 27 -6.46 -34.82 20.98
C SER A 27 -5.72 -34.80 19.64
N ALA A 28 -4.47 -35.30 19.63
CA ALA A 28 -3.70 -35.43 18.40
C ALA A 28 -4.12 -36.67 17.61
N HIS A 29 -4.83 -36.50 16.50
CA HIS A 29 -5.14 -37.59 15.57
C HIS A 29 -3.89 -38.19 14.91
N LYS A 30 -3.31 -39.20 15.57
CA LYS A 30 -2.43 -40.18 14.92
C LYS A 30 -3.29 -41.14 14.09
N ARG A 31 -3.13 -41.10 12.76
CA ARG A 31 -3.54 -42.23 11.89
C ARG A 31 -2.53 -43.37 12.03
N SER A 32 -2.93 -44.49 12.60
CA SER A 32 -2.18 -45.76 12.53
C SER A 32 -2.82 -46.72 11.51
N ARG A 33 -1.97 -47.51 10.85
CA ARG A 33 -2.35 -48.65 9.99
C ARG A 33 -2.17 -49.96 10.78
N GLY A 34 -2.87 -51.01 10.35
CA GLY A 34 -2.79 -52.38 10.89
C GLY A 34 -4.13 -52.76 11.54
N ASP A 35 -4.97 -53.70 11.08
CA ASP A 35 -4.95 -54.89 10.21
C ASP A 35 -5.50 -56.09 11.01
N LYS A 36 -6.25 -56.97 10.32
CA LYS A 36 -6.78 -58.29 10.72
C LYS A 36 -8.11 -58.45 11.50
N SER A 37 -8.98 -59.22 10.83
CA SER A 37 -9.89 -60.28 11.32
C SER A 37 -11.01 -59.96 12.33
N ALA A 38 -12.27 -60.03 11.86
CA ALA A 38 -13.14 -61.22 12.04
C ALA A 38 -14.51 -61.07 11.32
N THR A 39 -14.88 -62.10 10.54
CA THR A 39 -16.27 -62.45 10.16
C THR A 39 -16.89 -63.33 11.27
N PRO A 40 -18.23 -63.60 11.34
CA PRO A 40 -19.29 -63.45 10.31
C PRO A 40 -20.47 -62.56 10.82
N SER A 41 -21.76 -62.63 10.44
CA SER A 41 -22.56 -63.54 9.58
C SER A 41 -23.87 -62.90 9.07
N VAL A 42 -24.27 -63.26 7.84
CA VAL A 42 -25.66 -63.48 7.33
C VAL A 42 -26.73 -62.40 7.59
N GLY A 43 -27.32 -61.88 6.50
CA GLY A 43 -28.53 -61.06 6.51
C GLY A 43 -29.00 -60.71 5.08
N THR A 44 -29.77 -61.59 4.45
CA THR A 44 -30.24 -61.43 3.06
C THR A 44 -31.44 -60.48 2.94
N GLY A 45 -31.49 -59.66 1.89
CA GLY A 45 -32.66 -58.83 1.59
C GLY A 45 -32.54 -58.06 0.27
N SER A 46 -33.07 -58.63 -0.83
CA SER A 46 -33.11 -57.99 -2.15
C SER A 46 -34.39 -57.21 -2.39
N THR A 47 -34.30 -55.98 -2.92
CA THR A 47 -35.28 -55.47 -3.89
C THR A 47 -34.71 -54.30 -4.71
N GLN A 48 -34.57 -54.52 -6.01
CA GLN A 48 -34.66 -53.49 -7.05
C GLN A 48 -36.13 -53.51 -7.55
N PRO A 49 -36.69 -52.41 -8.13
CA PRO A 49 -36.38 -52.11 -9.54
C PRO A 49 -36.45 -50.64 -9.99
N ASN A 50 -35.83 -50.35 -11.14
CA ASN A 50 -36.24 -49.42 -12.22
C ASN A 50 -36.46 -47.91 -11.93
N SER A 51 -36.27 -46.96 -12.87
CA SER A 51 -35.53 -46.93 -14.16
C SER A 51 -35.64 -45.52 -14.77
N ALA A 52 -34.62 -45.08 -15.54
CA ALA A 52 -34.69 -44.01 -16.57
C ALA A 52 -35.03 -42.55 -16.13
N ALA A 53 -34.58 -41.49 -16.82
CA ALA A 53 -33.48 -41.30 -17.79
C ALA A 53 -33.24 -39.79 -18.06
N THR A 54 -32.03 -39.42 -18.52
CA THR A 54 -31.70 -38.25 -19.39
C THR A 54 -32.01 -36.81 -18.90
N SER A 55 -31.27 -35.73 -19.21
CA SER A 55 -30.01 -35.48 -19.97
C SER A 55 -29.59 -34.02 -19.68
N SER A 56 -28.36 -33.69 -19.23
CA SER A 56 -27.11 -33.46 -20.00
C SER A 56 -26.73 -31.96 -20.16
N SER A 57 -25.48 -31.62 -19.81
CA SER A 57 -24.51 -30.79 -20.57
C SER A 57 -23.46 -30.21 -19.59
N LEU A 58 -22.38 -30.93 -19.28
CA LEU A 58 -21.11 -31.09 -20.03
C LEU A 58 -20.05 -30.02 -19.67
N ARG A 59 -18.91 -30.51 -19.18
CA ARG A 59 -17.67 -29.78 -18.90
C ARG A 59 -16.52 -30.55 -19.59
N PRO A 60 -15.58 -29.90 -20.29
CA PRO A 60 -14.61 -30.61 -21.14
C PRO A 60 -13.50 -31.32 -20.34
N PRO A 61 -12.98 -32.47 -20.84
CA PRO A 61 -11.85 -33.19 -20.24
C PRO A 61 -10.47 -32.68 -20.73
N PRO A 62 -9.37 -33.00 -20.02
CA PRO A 62 -8.01 -32.59 -20.40
C PRO A 62 -7.42 -33.44 -21.55
N PRO A 63 -6.51 -32.89 -22.38
CA PRO A 63 -5.89 -33.62 -23.48
C PRO A 63 -4.83 -34.64 -23.03
N ALA A 64 -4.75 -35.74 -23.76
CA ALA A 64 -3.87 -36.88 -23.48
C ALA A 64 -2.42 -36.68 -23.98
N ARG A 65 -1.48 -37.43 -23.37
CA ARG A 65 -0.12 -37.63 -23.88
C ARG A 65 -0.11 -38.66 -25.03
N PRO A 66 0.68 -38.46 -26.10
CA PRO A 66 1.22 -39.56 -26.90
C PRO A 66 2.52 -40.11 -26.29
N ALA A 67 2.87 -41.35 -26.66
CA ALA A 67 4.04 -42.06 -26.13
C ALA A 67 5.03 -42.47 -27.25
N ALA A 68 6.31 -42.51 -26.87
CA ALA A 68 7.42 -43.32 -27.40
C ALA A 68 7.63 -43.51 -28.92
N ALA A 69 8.81 -43.07 -29.39
CA ALA A 69 9.61 -43.73 -30.43
C ALA A 69 11.09 -43.71 -29.98
N ALA A 70 11.92 -44.66 -30.41
CA ALA A 70 13.21 -44.96 -29.78
C ALA A 70 14.41 -45.04 -30.73
N ALA A 71 15.58 -44.58 -30.23
CA ALA A 71 16.96 -44.92 -30.64
C ALA A 71 17.40 -44.51 -32.08
N PRO A 72 18.73 -44.49 -32.40
CA PRO A 72 19.89 -44.86 -31.59
C PRO A 72 20.96 -43.75 -31.41
N ALA A 73 22.01 -44.06 -30.64
CA ALA A 73 23.21 -43.24 -30.43
C ALA A 73 24.22 -43.35 -31.58
N PRO A 74 25.28 -42.52 -31.57
CA PRO A 74 26.62 -43.12 -31.51
C PRO A 74 27.56 -42.49 -30.46
N SER A 75 28.68 -43.17 -30.24
CA SER A 75 29.69 -42.93 -29.21
C SER A 75 31.01 -42.37 -29.75
N SER A 76 31.62 -41.41 -29.04
CA SER A 76 33.08 -41.25 -28.88
C SER A 76 33.32 -40.14 -27.84
N SER A 77 33.83 -40.41 -26.64
CA SER A 77 35.25 -40.69 -26.34
C SER A 77 36.18 -39.51 -26.66
N GLN A 78 36.50 -38.71 -25.65
CA GLN A 78 37.90 -38.49 -25.24
C GLN A 78 37.99 -37.88 -23.83
N VAL A 79 38.84 -38.49 -23.01
CA VAL A 79 39.30 -38.00 -21.72
C VAL A 79 40.76 -37.59 -21.91
N ILE A 80 41.15 -36.42 -21.42
CA ILE A 80 42.55 -36.08 -21.15
C ILE A 80 42.58 -35.30 -19.84
N ASP A 81 42.98 -35.96 -18.76
CA ASP A 81 43.64 -35.32 -17.61
C ASP A 81 45.10 -35.01 -18.01
N VAL A 82 45.67 -33.87 -17.58
CA VAL A 82 47.01 -33.81 -16.95
C VAL A 82 47.09 -32.59 -16.00
N ASP A 83 47.82 -32.78 -14.92
CA ASP A 83 48.10 -31.88 -13.81
C ASP A 83 49.13 -30.74 -14.06
N ASP A 84 49.19 -29.82 -13.08
CA ASP A 84 50.37 -29.55 -12.22
C ASP A 84 50.94 -28.11 -12.16
N ALA A 85 51.47 -27.80 -10.97
CA ALA A 85 52.35 -26.70 -10.55
C ALA A 85 51.87 -25.22 -10.72
N GLY A 86 52.19 -24.29 -9.83
CA GLY A 86 53.01 -24.38 -8.61
C GLY A 86 53.84 -23.09 -8.37
N THR A 87 54.16 -22.81 -7.11
CA THR A 87 54.98 -21.69 -6.57
C THR A 87 54.45 -20.26 -6.71
N ASP A 88 54.84 -19.26 -5.90
CA ASP A 88 55.08 -19.05 -4.44
C ASP A 88 55.83 -17.70 -4.28
N ALA A 89 55.72 -17.06 -3.10
CA ALA A 89 56.37 -15.80 -2.67
C ALA A 89 56.01 -14.51 -3.44
N GLY A 90 55.98 -13.31 -2.82
CA GLY A 90 56.11 -12.97 -1.40
C GLY A 90 56.49 -11.49 -1.16
N ARG A 91 56.12 -10.97 0.02
CA ARG A 91 56.55 -9.70 0.69
C ARG A 91 56.02 -8.31 0.25
N GLU A 92 55.36 -7.69 1.24
CA GLU A 92 55.68 -6.39 1.90
C GLU A 92 56.01 -5.15 1.03
N ASN A 93 55.21 -4.08 1.17
CA ASN A 93 55.51 -3.04 2.18
C ASN A 93 54.31 -2.09 2.45
N GLU A 94 54.31 -1.45 3.62
CA GLU A 94 53.33 -0.43 4.04
C GLU A 94 53.70 0.96 3.47
N GLN A 95 52.70 1.83 3.27
CA GLN A 95 52.57 3.12 4.01
C GLN A 95 51.41 4.01 3.52
N ASN A 96 50.40 4.14 4.38
CA ASN A 96 49.87 5.40 4.91
C ASN A 96 49.64 6.60 3.94
N ASN A 97 48.38 6.92 3.63
CA ASN A 97 47.97 8.34 3.77
C ASN A 97 46.47 8.61 4.00
N LYS A 98 46.27 9.72 4.71
CA LYS A 98 45.04 10.26 5.31
C LYS A 98 43.98 10.69 4.28
N ARG A 99 42.69 10.50 4.63
CA ARG A 99 41.58 11.35 4.12
C ARG A 99 41.71 12.77 4.71
N PRO A 100 41.24 13.83 4.03
CA PRO A 100 39.90 14.31 4.38
C PRO A 100 39.07 14.95 3.24
N ARG A 101 37.74 14.97 3.46
CA ARG A 101 36.70 15.83 2.85
C ARG A 101 36.43 15.72 1.34
N LEU A 102 35.20 15.30 1.03
CA LEU A 102 34.48 15.63 -0.19
C LEU A 102 33.10 16.16 0.21
N ASP A 103 32.81 17.38 -0.21
CA ASP A 103 31.45 17.93 -0.36
C ASP A 103 31.11 17.93 -1.86
N PRO A 104 29.83 17.98 -2.26
CA PRO A 104 29.38 17.53 -3.57
C PRO A 104 29.50 18.59 -4.66
N ALA A 105 29.56 18.13 -5.92
CA ALA A 105 29.39 18.95 -7.11
C ALA A 105 28.39 18.31 -8.08
N ASP A 106 27.69 19.20 -8.76
CA ASP A 106 26.54 19.08 -9.65
C ASP A 106 26.67 18.14 -10.86
N ASP A 107 25.52 17.94 -11.50
CA ASP A 107 25.29 17.25 -12.77
C ASP A 107 26.24 17.71 -13.92
N ASP A 108 26.65 16.79 -14.80
CA ASP A 108 26.07 16.70 -16.16
C ASP A 108 26.60 15.48 -16.96
N ASP A 109 25.94 15.20 -18.08
CA ASP A 109 25.87 13.89 -18.75
C ASP A 109 26.92 13.63 -19.86
N GLU A 110 26.96 12.36 -20.30
CA GLU A 110 27.56 11.79 -21.52
C GLU A 110 29.08 11.88 -21.73
N SER A 111 29.73 10.72 -21.56
CA SER A 111 30.95 10.37 -22.27
C SER A 111 30.62 9.68 -23.61
N ASN A 112 31.35 10.03 -24.68
CA ASN A 112 32.26 9.06 -25.28
C ASN A 112 33.29 9.70 -26.24
N THR A 113 34.49 9.10 -26.26
CA THR A 113 35.47 9.07 -27.37
C THR A 113 35.69 10.34 -28.20
N ASP A 114 36.81 11.04 -27.95
CA ASP A 114 37.92 11.25 -28.91
C ASP A 114 38.94 12.28 -28.35
N GLU A 115 39.58 11.97 -27.21
CA GLU A 115 40.42 12.93 -26.47
C GLU A 115 41.83 13.18 -27.07
N GLU A 116 42.19 12.54 -28.19
CA GLU A 116 43.50 12.73 -28.83
C GLU A 116 43.50 13.68 -30.06
N GLU A 117 42.34 14.04 -30.63
CA GLU A 117 42.26 15.08 -31.71
C GLU A 117 41.93 16.50 -31.19
N GLU A 118 41.41 16.66 -29.96
CA GLU A 118 40.88 17.94 -29.48
C GLU A 118 41.94 19.03 -29.18
N VAL A 119 43.23 18.68 -29.07
CA VAL A 119 44.27 19.65 -28.70
C VAL A 119 44.62 20.58 -29.87
N GLU A 120 44.75 20.09 -31.10
CA GLU A 120 45.00 20.95 -32.27
C GLU A 120 43.74 21.72 -32.70
N ALA A 121 42.56 21.12 -32.58
CA ALA A 121 41.29 21.75 -32.98
C ALA A 121 40.83 22.91 -32.06
N ARG A 122 41.35 23.01 -30.83
CA ARG A 122 41.03 24.09 -29.88
C ARG A 122 41.79 25.40 -30.15
N GLU A 123 43.01 25.33 -30.69
CA GLU A 123 43.77 26.55 -31.02
C GLU A 123 43.10 27.38 -32.12
N ASP A 124 42.45 26.71 -33.09
CA ASP A 124 41.85 27.39 -34.23
C ASP A 124 40.63 28.24 -33.83
N LYS A 125 39.76 27.74 -32.94
CA LYS A 125 38.48 28.36 -32.57
C LYS A 125 38.59 29.67 -31.76
N THR A 126 39.79 30.12 -31.38
CA THR A 126 40.02 31.34 -30.58
C THR A 126 41.02 32.35 -31.16
N LYS A 127 41.53 32.11 -32.39
CA LYS A 127 42.50 33.00 -33.06
C LYS A 127 42.02 34.47 -33.15
N ASP A 128 40.74 34.70 -33.42
CA ASP A 128 40.14 36.04 -33.49
C ASP A 128 40.19 36.79 -32.15
N VAL A 129 39.86 36.10 -31.05
CA VAL A 129 39.89 36.65 -29.69
C VAL A 129 41.33 36.96 -29.27
N ASN A 130 42.30 36.13 -29.65
CA ASN A 130 43.71 36.35 -29.34
C ASN A 130 44.36 37.44 -30.22
N HIS A 131 43.88 37.66 -31.45
CA HIS A 131 44.35 38.74 -32.31
C HIS A 131 43.85 40.13 -31.86
N PHE A 132 42.55 40.25 -31.57
CA PHE A 132 41.92 41.56 -31.32
C PHE A 132 41.97 42.06 -29.88
N PHE A 133 42.28 41.19 -28.92
CA PHE A 133 42.26 41.51 -27.50
C PHE A 133 43.61 41.19 -26.84
N SER A 134 43.94 41.93 -25.77
CA SER A 134 45.15 41.65 -24.98
C SER A 134 45.03 40.35 -24.18
N ALA A 135 46.15 39.89 -23.62
CA ALA A 135 46.16 38.79 -22.67
C ALA A 135 45.23 39.10 -21.47
N SER A 136 44.59 38.07 -20.92
CA SER A 136 43.66 38.21 -19.80
C SER A 136 44.36 38.71 -18.54
N LYS A 137 43.89 39.84 -18.00
CA LYS A 137 44.36 40.42 -16.73
C LYS A 137 43.22 40.43 -15.71
N GLN A 138 43.53 40.15 -14.44
CA GLN A 138 42.57 40.29 -13.35
C GLN A 138 42.33 41.78 -13.07
N LEU A 139 41.10 42.28 -13.22
CA LEU A 139 40.70 43.64 -12.87
C LEU A 139 39.42 43.59 -12.00
N GLY A 140 39.61 43.73 -10.69
CA GLY A 140 38.57 43.47 -9.70
C GLY A 140 38.19 41.98 -9.65
N ASN A 141 36.91 41.68 -9.45
CA ASN A 141 36.41 40.31 -9.31
C ASN A 141 36.32 39.53 -10.64
N ALA A 142 36.72 40.11 -11.78
CA ALA A 142 36.62 39.49 -13.09
C ALA A 142 37.95 39.52 -13.86
N ARG A 143 38.20 38.46 -14.63
CA ARG A 143 39.20 38.45 -15.70
C ARG A 143 38.72 39.31 -16.86
N LYS A 144 39.55 40.25 -17.31
CA LYS A 144 39.24 41.16 -18.42
C LYS A 144 40.35 41.14 -19.46
N ARG A 145 39.96 41.36 -20.73
CA ARG A 145 40.87 41.64 -21.84
C ARG A 145 40.57 43.04 -22.39
N GLN A 146 41.61 43.73 -22.86
CA GLN A 146 41.48 45.06 -23.47
C GLN A 146 41.34 44.93 -24.98
N CYS A 147 40.43 45.68 -25.61
CA CYS A 147 40.35 45.71 -27.07
C CYS A 147 41.52 46.51 -27.66
N GLN A 148 42.37 45.84 -28.45
CA GLN A 148 43.55 46.47 -29.05
C GLN A 148 43.17 47.53 -30.11
N VAL A 149 42.00 47.39 -30.76
CA VAL A 149 41.51 48.34 -31.77
C VAL A 149 40.94 49.60 -31.12
N CYS A 150 40.26 49.50 -29.97
CA CYS A 150 39.88 50.66 -29.15
C CYS A 150 41.14 51.39 -28.64
N ALA A 151 42.12 50.64 -28.11
CA ALA A 151 43.35 51.23 -27.56
C ALA A 151 44.13 52.03 -28.61
N LYS A 152 44.23 51.53 -29.86
CA LYS A 152 44.84 52.25 -30.99
C LYS A 152 44.10 53.54 -31.39
N LYS A 153 42.86 53.73 -30.94
CA LYS A 153 42.07 54.98 -31.12
C LYS A 153 42.06 55.86 -29.85
N GLY A 154 42.90 55.57 -28.85
CA GLY A 154 42.97 56.32 -27.60
C GLY A 154 41.89 55.97 -26.57
N HIS A 155 41.14 54.88 -26.76
CA HIS A 155 40.08 54.45 -25.84
C HIS A 155 40.42 53.14 -25.12
N GLU A 156 40.58 53.19 -23.79
CA GLU A 156 40.86 51.99 -22.99
C GLU A 156 39.59 51.16 -22.69
N LYS A 157 39.13 50.36 -23.67
CA LYS A 157 37.95 49.50 -23.48
C LYS A 157 38.33 48.12 -22.95
N TRP A 158 38.13 47.91 -21.65
CA TRP A 158 38.30 46.64 -20.93
C TRP A 158 36.97 45.87 -20.84
N LEU A 159 36.97 44.60 -21.24
CA LEU A 159 35.79 43.75 -21.33
C LEU A 159 36.03 42.41 -20.60
N VAL A 160 34.98 41.79 -20.08
CA VAL A 160 35.07 40.45 -19.45
C VAL A 160 35.65 39.45 -20.44
N ALA A 161 36.56 38.59 -19.98
CA ALA A 161 37.37 37.67 -20.81
C ALA A 161 36.59 36.47 -21.40
N GLU A 162 35.28 36.63 -21.63
CA GLU A 162 34.37 35.64 -22.18
C GLU A 162 34.23 35.87 -23.70
N ALA A 163 34.48 34.83 -24.51
CA ALA A 163 34.58 34.97 -25.97
C ALA A 163 33.31 35.53 -26.64
N THR A 164 32.13 35.21 -26.12
CA THR A 164 30.82 35.72 -26.60
C THR A 164 30.74 37.25 -26.45
N THR A 165 31.13 37.76 -25.28
CA THR A 165 31.11 39.18 -24.90
C THR A 165 32.16 39.98 -25.67
N LEU A 166 33.35 39.41 -25.89
CA LEU A 166 34.39 40.00 -26.73
C LEU A 166 33.97 40.07 -28.21
N ARG A 167 33.39 39.00 -28.77
CA ARG A 167 32.87 38.96 -30.15
C ARG A 167 31.68 39.89 -30.36
N ARG A 168 30.80 40.05 -29.36
CA ARG A 168 29.69 41.03 -29.37
C ARG A 168 30.20 42.47 -29.48
N HIS A 169 31.31 42.80 -28.80
CA HIS A 169 31.96 44.11 -28.95
C HIS A 169 32.58 44.32 -30.34
N MET A 170 33.26 43.31 -30.90
CA MET A 170 33.77 43.41 -32.28
C MET A 170 32.65 43.63 -33.28
N ALA A 171 31.53 42.91 -33.15
CA ALA A 171 30.36 43.06 -34.01
C ALA A 171 29.71 44.45 -33.93
N SER A 172 29.71 45.10 -32.75
CA SER A 172 29.08 46.42 -32.58
C SER A 172 30.01 47.60 -32.90
N SER A 173 31.30 47.48 -32.59
CA SER A 173 32.23 48.63 -32.58
C SER A 173 33.30 48.58 -33.68
N HIS A 174 33.65 47.38 -34.16
CA HIS A 174 34.81 47.16 -35.05
C HIS A 174 34.52 46.18 -36.20
N LYS A 175 33.25 46.05 -36.59
CA LYS A 175 32.73 45.07 -37.57
C LYS A 175 33.56 44.99 -38.86
N ALA A 176 33.82 46.14 -39.50
CA ALA A 176 34.60 46.20 -40.74
C ALA A 176 36.06 45.74 -40.57
N VAL A 177 36.71 46.08 -39.45
CA VAL A 177 38.09 45.66 -39.16
C VAL A 177 38.17 44.16 -38.89
N TYR A 178 37.15 43.60 -38.24
CA TYR A 178 37.06 42.16 -37.99
C TYR A 178 36.95 41.36 -39.30
N TYR A 179 36.06 41.74 -40.22
CA TYR A 179 35.93 41.03 -41.50
C TYR A 179 37.16 41.13 -42.39
N LEU A 180 37.80 42.30 -42.48
CA LEU A 180 39.04 42.46 -43.25
C LEU A 180 40.19 41.58 -42.72
N TRP A 181 40.25 41.39 -41.40
CA TRP A 181 41.19 40.44 -40.81
C TRP A 181 40.77 38.98 -41.08
N ALA A 182 39.48 38.66 -40.91
CA ALA A 182 38.96 37.32 -41.09
C ALA A 182 39.24 36.80 -42.51
N ASP A 183 38.89 37.60 -43.52
CA ASP A 183 39.16 37.34 -44.94
C ASP A 183 40.67 37.16 -45.20
N LYS A 184 41.50 38.11 -44.78
CA LYS A 184 42.97 38.06 -44.97
C LYS A 184 43.65 36.84 -44.33
N ASN A 185 43.10 36.31 -43.24
CA ASN A 185 43.66 35.16 -42.52
C ASN A 185 42.92 33.85 -42.85
N ASN A 186 42.04 33.84 -43.85
CA ASN A 186 41.15 32.72 -44.21
C ASN A 186 40.39 32.15 -42.99
N PHE A 187 40.04 33.02 -42.04
CA PHE A 187 39.41 32.68 -40.77
C PHE A 187 37.88 32.80 -40.88
N LYS A 188 37.17 31.73 -40.57
CA LYS A 188 35.70 31.71 -40.58
C LYS A 188 35.15 32.63 -39.49
N SER A 189 34.39 33.66 -39.88
CA SER A 189 33.85 34.65 -38.93
C SER A 189 33.06 33.99 -37.79
N MET A 190 33.39 34.36 -36.56
CA MET A 190 32.73 33.88 -35.34
C MET A 190 31.79 34.93 -34.73
N LEU A 191 31.47 36.01 -35.45
CA LEU A 191 30.53 37.02 -34.97
C LEU A 191 29.11 36.43 -34.85
N PRO A 192 28.28 36.89 -33.88
CA PRO A 192 26.98 36.27 -33.61
C PRO A 192 26.01 36.21 -34.81
N ALA A 193 26.03 37.23 -35.68
CA ALA A 193 25.18 37.29 -36.86
C ALA A 193 25.56 36.23 -37.90
N ASP A 194 26.85 36.06 -38.19
CA ASP A 194 27.34 35.11 -39.19
C ASP A 194 27.12 33.66 -38.72
N ARG A 195 27.30 33.40 -37.42
CA ARG A 195 27.02 32.08 -36.81
C ARG A 195 25.52 31.77 -36.72
N LYS A 196 24.66 32.79 -36.69
CA LYS A 196 23.20 32.61 -36.84
C LYS A 196 22.85 32.25 -38.29
N ALA A 197 23.34 33.04 -39.25
CA ALA A 197 23.14 32.78 -40.68
C ALA A 197 23.69 31.40 -41.10
N GLU A 198 24.83 30.94 -40.55
CA GLU A 198 25.37 29.60 -40.80
C GLU A 198 24.43 28.49 -40.29
N ARG A 199 23.79 28.67 -39.12
CA ARG A 199 22.81 27.70 -38.59
C ARG A 199 21.55 27.67 -39.43
N GLU A 200 21.06 28.83 -39.87
CA GLU A 200 19.89 28.95 -40.73
C GLU A 200 20.16 28.36 -42.12
N ALA A 201 21.34 28.62 -42.71
CA ALA A 201 21.77 28.01 -43.96
C ALA A 201 21.91 26.49 -43.83
N ARG A 202 22.53 25.96 -42.75
CA ARG A 202 22.60 24.51 -42.50
C ARG A 202 21.24 23.86 -42.25
N ALA A 203 20.27 24.59 -41.70
CA ALA A 203 18.91 24.10 -41.53
C ALA A 203 18.20 23.99 -42.90
N ALA A 204 18.27 25.04 -43.72
CA ALA A 204 17.72 25.05 -45.08
C ALA A 204 18.41 24.01 -45.99
N GLU A 205 19.73 23.83 -45.87
CA GLU A 205 20.49 22.81 -46.58
C GLU A 205 20.07 21.39 -46.16
N ARG A 206 19.73 21.19 -44.87
CA ARG A 206 19.12 19.94 -44.37
C ARG A 206 17.73 19.67 -44.94
N GLU A 207 16.92 20.70 -45.16
CA GLU A 207 15.62 20.57 -45.82
C GLU A 207 15.77 20.24 -47.32
N LEU A 208 16.71 20.88 -48.02
CA LEU A 208 17.02 20.61 -49.43
C LEU A 208 17.62 19.22 -49.66
N GLN A 209 18.48 18.74 -48.75
CA GLN A 209 19.11 17.42 -48.87
C GLN A 209 18.12 16.25 -48.65
N GLY A 210 16.87 16.54 -48.29
CA GLY A 210 15.76 15.57 -48.25
C GLY A 210 15.13 15.24 -49.61
N ILE A 211 15.50 15.92 -50.70
CA ILE A 211 14.89 15.73 -52.03
C ILE A 211 15.95 15.40 -53.09
N LEU A 212 16.22 14.10 -53.27
CA LEU A 212 16.93 13.54 -54.42
C LEU A 212 15.90 12.89 -55.39
N ASP A 213 15.86 13.42 -56.62
CA ASP A 213 15.09 12.99 -57.80
C ASP A 213 13.57 12.74 -57.68
N PRO A 214 12.71 13.54 -58.37
CA PRO A 214 11.26 13.31 -58.49
C PRO A 214 10.84 11.99 -59.19
N HIS A 215 11.79 11.20 -59.69
CA HIS A 215 11.55 9.92 -60.35
C HIS A 215 12.08 8.70 -59.58
N LEU A 216 12.66 8.90 -58.39
CA LEU A 216 13.07 7.81 -57.50
C LEU A 216 12.17 7.79 -56.27
N THR A 217 11.02 7.13 -56.37
CA THR A 217 10.23 6.78 -55.18
C THR A 217 11.09 5.89 -54.29
N ALA A 218 11.50 6.39 -53.13
CA ALA A 218 12.13 5.59 -52.10
C ALA A 218 11.20 4.42 -51.77
N ARG A 219 11.55 3.22 -52.23
CA ARG A 219 10.78 2.01 -51.92
C ARG A 219 10.87 1.86 -50.40
N PRO A 220 9.76 1.91 -49.64
CA PRO A 220 9.82 1.69 -48.21
C PRO A 220 10.53 0.35 -47.97
N PRO A 221 11.45 0.25 -46.99
CA PRO A 221 12.15 -0.99 -46.71
C PRO A 221 11.07 -2.07 -46.56
N PRO A 222 11.17 -3.19 -47.31
CA PRO A 222 10.05 -4.11 -47.47
C PRO A 222 9.56 -4.51 -46.09
N THR A 223 8.36 -4.05 -45.73
CA THR A 223 7.75 -4.32 -44.44
C THR A 223 7.64 -5.82 -44.35
N ARG A 224 8.58 -6.44 -43.65
CA ARG A 224 8.64 -7.89 -43.53
C ARG A 224 7.60 -8.26 -42.50
N VAL A 225 6.33 -8.20 -42.91
CA VAL A 225 5.17 -8.60 -42.12
C VAL A 225 5.43 -10.05 -41.74
N VAL A 226 5.95 -10.24 -40.53
CA VAL A 226 6.14 -11.55 -39.94
C VAL A 226 4.73 -12.06 -39.72
N LYS A 227 4.26 -12.90 -40.65
CA LYS A 227 2.95 -13.53 -40.54
C LYS A 227 2.87 -14.18 -39.17
N TYR A 228 1.81 -13.88 -38.43
CA TYR A 228 1.63 -14.39 -37.09
C TYR A 228 1.77 -15.92 -37.09
N SER A 229 2.54 -16.42 -36.14
CA SER A 229 2.59 -17.83 -35.78
C SER A 229 2.90 -17.94 -34.29
N ASP A 230 2.29 -18.93 -33.64
CA ASP A 230 2.48 -19.20 -32.21
C ASP A 230 3.96 -19.32 -31.85
N ALA A 231 4.77 -19.89 -32.75
CA ALA A 231 6.22 -20.03 -32.57
C ALA A 231 6.95 -18.67 -32.57
N ALA A 232 6.69 -17.81 -33.56
CA ALA A 232 7.32 -16.50 -33.66
C ALA A 232 6.86 -15.57 -32.52
N PHE A 233 5.58 -15.56 -32.19
CA PHE A 233 5.05 -14.78 -31.06
C PHE A 233 5.65 -15.27 -29.72
N LYS A 234 5.71 -16.58 -29.50
CA LYS A 234 6.31 -17.15 -28.28
C LYS A 234 7.80 -16.82 -28.17
N GLN A 235 8.54 -16.81 -29.27
CA GLN A 235 9.95 -16.39 -29.28
C GLN A 235 10.05 -14.91 -28.88
N ALA A 236 9.33 -14.01 -29.55
CA ALA A 236 9.36 -12.58 -29.26
C ALA A 236 8.93 -12.25 -27.82
N ALA A 237 7.93 -12.96 -27.28
CA ALA A 237 7.47 -12.80 -25.90
C ALA A 237 8.51 -13.25 -24.86
N VAL A 238 9.28 -14.31 -25.15
CA VAL A 238 10.39 -14.77 -24.29
C VAL A 238 11.58 -13.82 -24.39
N GLU A 239 11.91 -13.33 -25.58
CA GLU A 239 12.98 -12.36 -25.81
C GLU A 239 12.66 -11.02 -25.11
N TRP A 240 11.44 -10.51 -25.24
CA TRP A 240 10.97 -9.31 -24.50
C TRP A 240 11.10 -9.50 -22.98
N LEU A 241 10.63 -10.64 -22.46
CA LEU A 241 10.67 -10.93 -21.03
C LEU A 241 12.10 -10.97 -20.48
N ALA A 242 13.02 -11.57 -21.23
CA ALA A 242 14.44 -11.63 -20.88
C ALA A 242 15.13 -10.27 -21.01
N ALA A 243 14.88 -9.52 -22.09
CA ALA A 243 15.50 -8.23 -22.36
C ALA A 243 15.03 -7.10 -21.43
N THR A 244 13.86 -7.25 -20.80
CA THR A 244 13.25 -6.22 -19.94
C THR A 244 13.15 -6.60 -18.46
N ASP A 245 13.91 -7.62 -18.01
CA ASP A 245 13.98 -8.10 -16.62
C ASP A 245 12.60 -8.44 -16.01
N GLN A 246 11.64 -8.94 -16.81
CA GLN A 246 10.29 -9.23 -16.31
C GLN A 246 10.21 -10.59 -15.61
N PRO A 247 9.37 -10.73 -14.56
CA PRO A 247 9.12 -12.03 -13.95
C PRO A 247 8.44 -12.97 -14.96
N ILE A 248 8.76 -14.27 -14.91
CA ILE A 248 8.20 -15.31 -15.82
C ILE A 248 6.65 -15.28 -15.86
N SER A 249 6.01 -14.89 -14.75
CA SER A 249 4.55 -14.74 -14.63
C SER A 249 3.96 -13.53 -15.38
N ALA A 250 4.77 -12.62 -15.93
CA ALA A 250 4.28 -11.44 -16.66
C ALA A 250 3.42 -11.81 -17.88
N LEU A 251 3.82 -12.86 -18.63
CA LEU A 251 3.06 -13.37 -19.77
C LEU A 251 1.73 -14.05 -19.37
N GLN A 252 1.55 -14.36 -18.09
CA GLN A 252 0.33 -14.93 -17.52
C GLN A 252 -0.61 -13.84 -16.93
N HIS A 253 -0.18 -12.58 -16.93
CA HIS A 253 -0.96 -11.50 -16.34
C HIS A 253 -2.16 -11.14 -17.24
N PRO A 254 -3.41 -11.07 -16.71
CA PRO A 254 -4.59 -10.83 -17.54
C PRO A 254 -4.49 -9.58 -18.42
N LYS A 255 -3.97 -8.46 -17.88
CA LYS A 255 -3.80 -7.21 -18.64
C LYS A 255 -2.73 -7.30 -19.75
N PHE A 256 -1.77 -8.22 -19.65
CA PHE A 256 -0.86 -8.51 -20.76
C PHE A 256 -1.60 -9.29 -21.86
N GLN A 257 -2.38 -10.30 -21.48
CA GLN A 257 -3.17 -11.11 -22.42
C GLN A 257 -4.23 -10.27 -23.15
N GLU A 258 -4.91 -9.37 -22.45
CA GLU A 258 -5.87 -8.40 -23.01
C GLU A 258 -5.21 -7.46 -24.04
N MET A 259 -4.04 -6.91 -23.72
CA MET A 259 -3.26 -6.09 -24.66
C MET A 259 -2.88 -6.87 -25.93
N ILE A 260 -2.49 -8.15 -25.79
CA ILE A 260 -2.15 -9.01 -26.93
C ILE A 260 -3.39 -9.42 -27.74
N ASP A 261 -4.53 -9.67 -27.10
CA ASP A 261 -5.80 -9.96 -27.78
C ASP A 261 -6.26 -8.76 -28.62
N ILE A 262 -6.21 -7.54 -28.06
CA ILE A 262 -6.46 -6.29 -28.81
C ILE A 262 -5.48 -6.17 -29.99
N ALA A 263 -4.18 -6.33 -29.74
CA ALA A 263 -3.15 -6.26 -30.78
C ALA A 263 -3.33 -7.31 -31.89
N SER A 264 -3.85 -8.50 -31.57
CA SER A 264 -4.08 -9.59 -32.53
C SER A 264 -5.21 -9.31 -33.53
N ARG A 265 -6.07 -8.33 -33.23
CA ARG A 265 -7.21 -7.91 -34.05
C ARG A 265 -6.92 -6.66 -34.91
N ALA A 266 -5.70 -6.14 -34.86
CA ALA A 266 -5.33 -4.95 -35.61
C ALA A 266 -5.06 -5.28 -37.09
N GLU A 267 -5.83 -4.67 -38.00
CA GLU A 267 -5.72 -4.91 -39.44
C GLU A 267 -4.54 -4.13 -40.05
N ASP A 268 -4.31 -2.89 -39.62
CA ASP A 268 -3.25 -1.98 -40.10
C ASP A 268 -1.98 -1.98 -39.22
N GLY A 269 -1.79 -3.02 -38.39
CA GLY A 269 -0.70 -3.12 -37.43
C GLY A 269 -0.93 -2.31 -36.13
N VAL A 270 0.06 -2.31 -35.25
CA VAL A 270 -0.09 -1.81 -33.87
C VAL A 270 0.83 -0.61 -33.62
N VAL A 271 0.22 0.53 -33.27
CA VAL A 271 0.95 1.73 -32.83
C VAL A 271 1.25 1.63 -31.34
N ILE A 272 2.54 1.59 -30.98
CA ILE A 272 2.99 1.58 -29.58
C ILE A 272 3.28 3.03 -29.16
N PRO A 273 2.65 3.56 -28.09
CA PRO A 273 2.86 4.93 -27.66
C PRO A 273 4.28 5.16 -27.13
N SER A 274 4.83 6.35 -27.38
CA SER A 274 6.11 6.78 -26.79
C SER A 274 6.02 6.94 -25.27
N HIS A 275 7.16 7.11 -24.60
CA HIS A 275 7.20 7.41 -23.16
C HIS A 275 6.38 8.67 -22.81
N LYS A 276 6.50 9.75 -23.60
CA LYS A 276 5.78 11.02 -23.35
C LYS A 276 4.26 10.85 -23.52
N GLU A 277 3.84 10.09 -24.53
CA GLU A 277 2.41 9.79 -24.76
C GLU A 277 1.86 8.85 -23.68
N THR A 278 2.61 7.83 -23.28
CA THR A 278 2.23 6.90 -22.20
C THR A 278 2.06 7.65 -20.88
N CYS A 279 2.99 8.54 -20.51
CA CYS A 279 2.86 9.37 -19.31
C CYS A 279 1.63 10.29 -19.37
N ARG A 280 1.35 10.91 -20.54
CA ARG A 280 0.16 11.76 -20.70
C ARG A 280 -1.12 10.94 -20.57
N ALA A 281 -1.25 9.85 -21.34
CA ALA A 281 -2.42 8.97 -21.32
C ALA A 281 -2.69 8.37 -19.93
N LEU A 282 -1.64 8.08 -19.15
CA LEU A 282 -1.77 7.67 -17.75
C LEU A 282 -2.38 8.77 -16.88
N LEU A 283 -1.92 10.02 -17.00
CA LEU A 283 -2.45 11.16 -16.24
C LEU A 283 -3.89 11.49 -16.66
N ASP A 284 -4.21 11.39 -17.95
CA ASP A 284 -5.56 11.60 -18.47
C ASP A 284 -6.53 10.50 -18.00
N LEU A 285 -6.08 9.24 -18.00
CA LEU A 285 -6.82 8.12 -17.41
C LEU A 285 -7.04 8.31 -15.90
N PHE A 286 -6.03 8.83 -15.18
CA PHE A 286 -6.19 9.17 -13.76
C PHE A 286 -7.24 10.27 -13.54
N ARG A 287 -7.16 11.38 -14.30
CA ARG A 287 -8.14 12.48 -14.24
C ARG A 287 -9.56 11.98 -14.54
N LYS A 288 -9.75 11.24 -15.65
CA LYS A 288 -11.06 10.68 -16.04
C LYS A 288 -11.66 9.81 -14.93
N ASN A 289 -10.87 8.90 -14.36
CA ASN A 289 -11.36 8.01 -13.29
C ASN A 289 -11.61 8.75 -11.97
N LEU A 290 -10.85 9.79 -11.67
CA LEU A 290 -11.08 10.65 -10.51
C LEU A 290 -12.38 11.46 -10.65
N THR A 291 -12.70 11.94 -11.85
CA THR A 291 -14.01 12.56 -12.17
C THR A 291 -15.15 11.55 -12.05
N ASN A 292 -15.00 10.35 -12.62
CA ASN A 292 -16.00 9.27 -12.47
C ASN A 292 -16.25 8.92 -11.00
N LEU A 293 -15.18 8.83 -10.19
CA LEU A 293 -15.26 8.57 -8.76
C LEU A 293 -15.98 9.71 -8.01
N LYS A 294 -15.65 10.97 -8.30
CA LYS A 294 -16.33 12.15 -7.75
C LYS A 294 -17.83 12.12 -8.06
N THR A 295 -18.21 11.87 -9.32
CA THR A 295 -19.61 11.76 -9.75
C THR A 295 -20.34 10.61 -9.04
N ARG A 296 -19.69 9.45 -8.89
CA ARG A 296 -20.25 8.30 -8.16
C ARG A 296 -20.47 8.60 -6.68
N LEU A 297 -19.50 9.19 -6.00
CA LEU A 297 -19.58 9.53 -4.57
C LEU A 297 -20.59 10.65 -4.29
N ALA A 298 -20.89 11.51 -5.27
CA ALA A 298 -21.94 12.52 -5.15
C ALA A 298 -23.35 11.92 -5.03
N LYS A 299 -23.63 10.75 -5.63
CA LYS A 299 -24.97 10.11 -5.63
C LYS A 299 -25.53 9.85 -4.23
N ASN A 300 -26.85 9.99 -4.06
CA ASN A 300 -27.54 9.72 -2.78
C ASN A 300 -27.63 8.22 -2.42
N THR A 301 -27.27 7.32 -3.34
CA THR A 301 -27.10 5.88 -3.10
C THR A 301 -25.86 5.58 -2.24
N VAL A 302 -24.88 6.48 -2.19
CA VAL A 302 -23.67 6.42 -1.37
C VAL A 302 -23.90 7.14 -0.03
N GLY A 303 -23.53 6.47 1.08
CA GLY A 303 -23.55 7.04 2.44
C GLY A 303 -22.40 8.00 2.74
N GLU A 304 -22.13 8.24 4.03
CA GLU A 304 -20.89 8.89 4.45
C GLU A 304 -19.66 8.06 4.02
N VAL A 305 -18.60 8.77 3.62
CA VAL A 305 -17.33 8.19 3.16
C VAL A 305 -16.33 8.26 4.30
N SER A 306 -16.01 7.10 4.86
CA SER A 306 -14.98 6.96 5.89
C SER A 306 -13.60 6.80 5.25
N LEU A 307 -12.56 7.30 5.91
CA LEU A 307 -11.21 7.35 5.36
C LEU A 307 -10.24 6.54 6.22
N THR A 308 -9.29 5.86 5.59
CA THR A 308 -8.08 5.36 6.24
C THR A 308 -6.87 6.10 5.67
N CYS A 309 -6.01 6.64 6.53
CA CYS A 309 -4.77 7.27 6.09
C CYS A 309 -3.55 6.80 6.88
N ASP A 310 -2.41 6.91 6.24
CA ASP A 310 -1.10 6.57 6.80
C ASP A 310 0.00 7.32 6.03
N ALA A 311 1.19 7.41 6.60
CA ALA A 311 2.34 8.06 5.98
C ALA A 311 3.56 7.13 5.98
N TRP A 312 4.22 7.03 4.83
CA TRP A 312 5.34 6.11 4.60
C TRP A 312 6.54 6.85 4.04
N GLN A 313 7.74 6.44 4.47
CA GLN A 313 8.98 6.89 3.86
C GLN A 313 9.54 5.81 2.92
N ALA A 314 9.71 6.17 1.66
CA ALA A 314 10.22 5.31 0.61
C ALA A 314 11.74 5.10 0.72
N SER A 315 12.25 4.08 0.03
CA SER A 315 13.70 3.75 0.06
C SER A 315 14.62 4.80 -0.58
N ASN A 316 14.05 5.74 -1.35
CA ASN A 316 14.72 6.94 -1.87
C ASN A 316 14.54 8.17 -0.96
N THR A 317 14.13 7.96 0.30
CA THR A 317 13.86 8.97 1.35
C THR A 317 12.66 9.89 1.17
N ASP A 318 12.03 9.91 -0.01
CA ASP A 318 10.72 10.56 -0.23
C ASP A 318 9.68 10.09 0.79
N ALA A 319 8.90 11.02 1.33
CA ALA A 319 7.70 10.70 2.10
C ALA A 319 6.46 10.67 1.19
N TYR A 320 5.53 9.76 1.45
CA TYR A 320 4.23 9.66 0.78
C TYR A 320 3.10 9.57 1.80
N PHE A 321 2.02 10.30 1.55
CA PHE A 321 0.77 10.21 2.30
C PHE A 321 -0.27 9.47 1.47
N ALA A 322 -0.75 8.33 1.99
CA ALA A 322 -1.80 7.54 1.35
C ALA A 322 -3.14 7.80 2.03
N LEU A 323 -4.17 8.11 1.24
CA LEU A 323 -5.55 8.26 1.67
C LEU A 323 -6.41 7.28 0.89
N THR A 324 -7.04 6.34 1.57
CA THR A 324 -8.05 5.42 1.00
C THR A 324 -9.41 5.77 1.57
N GLY A 325 -10.44 5.88 0.72
CA GLY A 325 -11.82 6.03 1.16
C GLY A 325 -12.60 4.72 1.08
N HIS A 326 -13.55 4.58 1.99
CA HIS A 326 -14.41 3.43 2.21
C HIS A 326 -15.86 3.91 2.31
N TRP A 327 -16.77 3.30 1.56
CA TRP A 327 -18.18 3.69 1.55
C TRP A 327 -19.07 2.48 1.28
N ILE A 328 -20.34 2.57 1.66
CA ILE A 328 -21.38 1.63 1.24
C ILE A 328 -22.29 2.32 0.22
N GLU A 329 -22.59 1.60 -0.86
CA GLU A 329 -23.41 2.07 -1.98
C GLU A 329 -24.55 1.09 -2.26
N GLU A 330 -25.74 1.63 -2.46
CA GLU A 330 -26.85 0.89 -3.06
C GLU A 330 -26.68 0.81 -4.58
N THR A 331 -26.16 -0.32 -5.05
CA THR A 331 -25.87 -0.58 -6.48
C THR A 331 -27.11 -0.97 -7.29
N ALA A 332 -28.11 -1.55 -6.63
CA ALA A 332 -29.45 -1.76 -7.12
C ALA A 332 -30.40 -1.80 -5.90
N PRO A 333 -31.73 -1.63 -6.05
CA PRO A 333 -32.65 -1.58 -4.91
C PRO A 333 -32.53 -2.81 -3.98
N GLY A 334 -32.07 -2.58 -2.75
CA GLY A 334 -31.77 -3.60 -1.74
C GLY A 334 -30.45 -4.36 -1.89
N MET A 335 -29.63 -4.03 -2.90
CA MET A 335 -28.32 -4.62 -3.15
C MET A 335 -27.20 -3.65 -2.78
N TRP A 336 -26.81 -3.71 -1.51
CA TRP A 336 -25.76 -2.86 -0.94
C TRP A 336 -24.40 -3.54 -1.04
N GLN A 337 -23.36 -2.75 -1.33
CA GLN A 337 -21.98 -3.22 -1.42
C GLN A 337 -21.04 -2.21 -0.75
N GLN A 338 -20.06 -2.73 -0.01
CA GLN A 338 -18.96 -1.92 0.48
C GLN A 338 -17.88 -1.80 -0.60
N HIS A 339 -17.36 -0.58 -0.76
CA HIS A 339 -16.32 -0.25 -1.72
C HIS A 339 -15.17 0.47 -1.01
N ALA A 340 -13.96 0.26 -1.53
CA ALA A 340 -12.74 0.91 -1.06
C ALA A 340 -11.91 1.36 -2.26
N ALA A 341 -11.39 2.59 -2.23
CA ALA A 341 -10.56 3.14 -3.30
C ALA A 341 -9.48 4.09 -2.76
N LEU A 342 -8.29 4.05 -3.35
CA LEU A 342 -7.24 5.02 -3.08
C LEU A 342 -7.65 6.38 -3.66
N PHE A 343 -7.76 7.40 -2.80
CA PHE A 343 -8.17 8.77 -3.16
C PHE A 343 -6.97 9.70 -3.40
N GLY A 344 -5.84 9.40 -2.74
CA GLY A 344 -4.59 10.11 -2.95
C GLY A 344 -3.38 9.29 -2.50
N PHE A 345 -2.26 9.54 -3.16
CA PHE A 345 -0.96 8.98 -2.85
C PHE A 345 0.09 10.07 -3.06
N THR A 346 0.01 11.09 -2.23
CA THR A 346 0.68 12.39 -2.44
C THR A 346 2.10 12.35 -1.91
N ARG A 347 3.09 12.73 -2.73
CA ARG A 347 4.47 12.92 -2.27
C ARG A 347 4.55 14.15 -1.35
N MET A 348 5.30 14.02 -0.26
CA MET A 348 5.54 15.06 0.73
C MET A 348 7.02 15.44 0.68
N ASN A 349 7.33 16.69 0.32
CA ASN A 349 8.72 17.11 0.06
C ASN A 349 9.54 17.37 1.35
N THR A 350 8.96 17.16 2.55
CA THR A 350 9.62 17.31 3.86
C THR A 350 9.05 16.33 4.88
N ALA A 351 9.69 16.22 6.05
CA ALA A 351 9.27 15.40 7.17
C ALA A 351 7.78 15.56 7.59
N HIS A 352 7.25 14.51 8.22
CA HIS A 352 5.84 14.24 8.53
C HIS A 352 5.19 15.17 9.58
N ASP A 353 5.23 16.48 9.39
CA ASP A 353 4.49 17.44 10.20
C ASP A 353 2.97 17.23 10.05
N GLY A 354 2.26 17.20 11.18
CA GLY A 354 0.81 17.03 11.24
C GLY A 354 0.06 18.15 10.51
N VAL A 355 0.53 19.40 10.55
CA VAL A 355 -0.11 20.50 9.83
C VAL A 355 -0.03 20.29 8.32
N ARG A 356 1.11 19.87 7.78
CA ARG A 356 1.28 19.51 6.37
C ARG A 356 0.39 18.32 5.96
N LEU A 357 0.29 17.29 6.79
CA LEU A 357 -0.62 16.16 6.56
C LEU A 357 -2.10 16.62 6.54
N GLY A 358 -2.52 17.51 7.45
CA GLY A 358 -3.87 18.06 7.48
C GLY A 358 -4.21 18.89 6.25
N ARG A 359 -3.25 19.68 5.75
CA ARG A 359 -3.37 20.39 4.45
C ARG A 359 -3.52 19.41 3.28
N ALA A 360 -2.76 18.31 3.25
CA ALA A 360 -2.84 17.30 2.19
C ALA A 360 -4.19 16.56 2.20
N LEU A 361 -4.61 16.07 3.38
CA LEU A 361 -5.93 15.46 3.60
C LEU A 361 -7.08 16.35 3.12
N PHE A 362 -7.07 17.64 3.49
CA PHE A 362 -8.07 18.62 3.06
C PHE A 362 -8.11 18.80 1.54
N LYS A 363 -6.93 18.90 0.89
CA LYS A 363 -6.83 19.02 -0.58
C LYS A 363 -7.40 17.79 -1.29
N ILE A 364 -7.09 16.57 -0.81
CA ILE A 364 -7.62 15.33 -1.41
C ILE A 364 -9.14 15.24 -1.21
N VAL A 365 -9.65 15.53 -0.02
CA VAL A 365 -11.10 15.55 0.29
C VAL A 365 -11.88 16.51 -0.62
N ARG A 366 -11.34 17.72 -0.87
CA ARG A 366 -11.92 18.66 -1.85
C ARG A 366 -11.82 18.15 -3.29
N ARG A 367 -10.66 17.60 -3.69
CA ARG A 367 -10.42 17.06 -5.05
C ARG A 367 -11.39 15.93 -5.41
N VAL A 368 -11.68 15.04 -4.45
CA VAL A 368 -12.63 13.93 -4.62
C VAL A 368 -14.11 14.38 -4.46
N GLY A 369 -14.36 15.59 -3.97
CA GLY A 369 -15.71 16.17 -3.88
C GLY A 369 -16.55 15.68 -2.71
N ILE A 370 -15.94 15.13 -1.66
CA ILE A 370 -16.64 14.49 -0.53
C ILE A 370 -16.66 15.33 0.75
N ALA A 371 -16.40 16.64 0.66
CA ALA A 371 -16.32 17.53 1.82
C ALA A 371 -17.59 17.50 2.70
N SER A 372 -18.77 17.35 2.09
CA SER A 372 -20.07 17.26 2.77
C SER A 372 -20.50 15.84 3.16
N LYS A 373 -19.74 14.82 2.75
CA LYS A 373 -20.03 13.40 3.03
C LYS A 373 -18.95 12.72 3.88
N ILE A 374 -18.03 13.48 4.47
CA ILE A 374 -16.92 12.88 5.20
C ILE A 374 -17.37 12.28 6.54
N GLY A 375 -17.16 10.98 6.69
CA GLY A 375 -17.45 10.23 7.89
C GLY A 375 -16.28 10.25 8.88
N TRP A 376 -15.81 9.06 9.25
CA TRP A 376 -14.72 8.88 10.22
C TRP A 376 -13.36 8.77 9.54
N ILE A 377 -12.31 9.18 10.24
CA ILE A 377 -10.93 9.02 9.78
C ILE A 377 -10.19 8.07 10.71
N THR A 378 -9.66 7.00 10.12
CA THR A 378 -8.86 5.97 10.79
C THR A 378 -7.40 6.16 10.44
N CYS A 379 -6.56 6.36 11.44
CA CYS A 379 -5.12 6.51 11.28
C CYS A 379 -4.37 5.83 12.42
N ASP A 380 -3.04 5.75 12.27
CA ASP A 380 -2.17 5.18 13.29
C ASP A 380 -2.13 6.06 14.57
N ASN A 381 -1.45 5.57 15.60
CA ASN A 381 -1.46 6.21 16.92
C ASN A 381 -0.38 7.27 17.12
N ALA A 382 0.31 7.71 16.06
CA ALA A 382 1.28 8.79 16.14
C ALA A 382 0.62 10.11 16.57
N SER A 383 1.34 10.90 17.40
CA SER A 383 0.89 12.22 17.87
C SER A 383 0.53 13.16 16.73
N ASN A 384 1.29 13.11 15.63
CA ASN A 384 1.15 14.00 14.48
C ASN A 384 -0.20 13.83 13.78
N ASN A 385 -0.86 12.68 13.94
CA ASN A 385 -2.20 12.45 13.42
C ASN A 385 -3.27 13.24 14.20
N ASN A 386 -3.09 13.50 15.49
CA ASN A 386 -4.00 14.37 16.23
C ASN A 386 -3.96 15.79 15.62
N THR A 387 -2.75 16.35 15.47
CA THR A 387 -2.52 17.67 14.85
C THR A 387 -2.99 17.73 13.39
N MET A 388 -2.86 16.64 12.63
CA MET A 388 -3.43 16.51 11.28
C MET A 388 -4.95 16.69 11.28
N LEU A 389 -5.65 16.00 12.19
CA LEU A 389 -7.11 16.05 12.26
C LEU A 389 -7.62 17.39 12.81
N GLU A 390 -6.95 17.99 13.80
CA GLU A 390 -7.23 19.36 14.28
C GLU A 390 -7.00 20.43 13.18
N ASN A 391 -6.00 20.22 12.30
CA ASN A 391 -5.72 21.10 11.18
C ASN A 391 -6.73 20.95 10.04
N PHE A 392 -7.18 19.72 9.81
CA PHE A 392 -8.23 19.37 8.86
C PHE A 392 -9.60 19.89 9.32
N GLU A 393 -9.96 19.70 10.60
CA GLU A 393 -11.20 20.20 11.21
C GLU A 393 -11.36 21.72 10.98
N ARG A 394 -10.31 22.49 11.33
CA ARG A 394 -10.29 23.94 11.12
C ARG A 394 -10.44 24.36 9.66
N ARG A 395 -10.20 23.48 8.68
CA ARG A 395 -10.33 23.77 7.24
C ARG A 395 -11.67 23.32 6.70
N ILE A 396 -12.12 22.12 7.04
CA ILE A 396 -13.41 21.59 6.59
C ILE A 396 -14.57 22.43 7.16
N ASN A 397 -14.49 22.81 8.44
CA ASN A 397 -15.50 23.67 9.09
C ASN A 397 -15.42 25.15 8.66
N ARG A 398 -14.41 25.57 7.88
CA ARG A 398 -14.36 26.91 7.27
C ARG A 398 -15.09 27.00 5.93
N LEU A 399 -15.35 25.87 5.26
CA LEU A 399 -16.19 25.82 4.05
C LEU A 399 -17.69 25.99 4.40
N ASP A 400 -18.05 25.81 5.67
CA ASP A 400 -19.42 25.72 6.18
C ASP A 400 -20.22 27.03 6.08
N SER A 401 -19.55 28.19 6.09
CA SER A 401 -20.19 29.52 6.21
C SER A 401 -21.13 29.94 5.07
N ARG A 402 -21.30 29.11 4.03
CA ARG A 402 -22.29 29.27 2.95
C ARG A 402 -23.04 27.98 2.56
N SER A 403 -22.75 26.83 3.17
CA SER A 403 -23.14 25.52 2.63
C SER A 403 -24.04 24.66 3.54
N GLY A 404 -24.27 25.06 4.80
CA GLY A 404 -25.19 24.36 5.71
C GLY A 404 -24.73 22.95 6.04
N MET A 405 -23.42 22.75 6.20
CA MET A 405 -22.78 21.45 6.29
C MET A 405 -22.69 21.01 7.76
N LYS A 406 -22.82 19.71 8.05
CA LYS A 406 -22.66 19.24 9.44
C LYS A 406 -21.20 19.43 9.86
N LYS A 407 -20.96 20.19 10.94
CA LYS A 407 -19.62 20.39 11.50
C LYS A 407 -18.95 19.04 11.77
N TRP A 408 -17.71 18.92 11.32
CA TRP A 408 -16.86 17.76 11.56
C TRP A 408 -16.06 17.99 12.84
N ASP A 409 -15.88 16.96 13.67
CA ASP A 409 -15.22 17.04 14.97
C ASP A 409 -14.14 15.95 15.06
N CYS A 410 -12.89 16.37 15.29
CA CYS A 410 -11.74 15.46 15.30
C CYS A 410 -11.68 14.53 16.50
N HIS A 411 -12.41 14.80 17.58
CA HIS A 411 -12.46 13.94 18.77
C HIS A 411 -13.41 12.77 18.55
N PHE A 412 -14.63 13.05 18.07
CA PHE A 412 -15.66 12.03 17.85
C PHE A 412 -15.51 11.27 16.53
N ARG A 413 -14.94 11.87 15.48
CA ARG A 413 -14.78 11.23 14.15
C ARG A 413 -13.38 10.63 13.89
N HIS A 414 -12.55 10.48 14.92
CA HIS A 414 -11.24 9.80 14.85
C HIS A 414 -11.32 8.37 15.38
N ILE A 415 -10.86 7.42 14.57
CA ILE A 415 -10.71 6.00 14.91
C ILE A 415 -9.24 5.64 15.02
N ARG A 416 -8.86 5.00 16.13
CA ARG A 416 -7.49 4.53 16.37
C ARG A 416 -7.26 3.21 15.64
N CYS A 417 -6.23 3.13 14.78
CA CYS A 417 -5.91 1.93 14.01
C CYS A 417 -5.58 0.75 14.94
N LEU A 418 -6.44 -0.26 14.94
CA LEU A 418 -6.37 -1.38 15.87
C LEU A 418 -5.22 -2.34 15.56
N ALA A 419 -4.87 -2.51 14.29
CA ALA A 419 -3.68 -3.26 13.87
C ALA A 419 -2.40 -2.62 14.46
N HIS A 420 -2.34 -1.29 14.51
CA HIS A 420 -1.24 -0.57 15.14
C HIS A 420 -1.25 -0.75 16.67
N VAL A 421 -2.42 -0.73 17.33
CA VAL A 421 -2.53 -1.04 18.78
C VAL A 421 -1.98 -2.44 19.10
N ILE A 422 -2.40 -3.47 18.36
CA ILE A 422 -1.92 -4.85 18.56
C ILE A 422 -0.42 -4.94 18.26
N ASN A 423 0.08 -4.24 17.24
CA ASN A 423 1.52 -4.17 16.97
C ASN A 423 2.29 -3.53 18.13
N LEU A 424 1.85 -2.40 18.70
CA LEU A 424 2.51 -1.77 19.85
C LEU A 424 2.51 -2.69 21.07
N ALA A 425 1.37 -3.31 21.39
CA ALA A 425 1.25 -4.23 22.52
C ALA A 425 2.14 -5.47 22.34
N THR A 426 2.16 -6.07 21.15
CA THR A 426 2.97 -7.26 20.86
C THR A 426 4.46 -6.93 20.77
N GLN A 427 4.83 -5.74 20.26
CA GLN A 427 6.21 -5.26 20.30
C GLN A 427 6.67 -5.00 21.75
N ALA A 428 5.78 -4.59 22.67
CA ALA A 428 6.12 -4.49 24.09
C ALA A 428 6.39 -5.88 24.70
N VAL A 429 5.56 -6.90 24.41
CA VAL A 429 5.82 -8.30 24.79
C VAL A 429 7.18 -8.77 24.24
N LEU A 430 7.44 -8.54 22.94
CA LEU A 430 8.68 -8.97 22.28
C LEU A 430 9.93 -8.30 22.88
N LYS A 431 9.91 -6.97 23.08
CA LYS A 431 11.06 -6.21 23.61
C LYS A 431 11.36 -6.52 25.08
N THR A 432 10.34 -6.83 25.87
CA THR A 432 10.53 -7.23 27.27
C THR A 432 11.04 -8.67 27.39
N TYR A 433 10.64 -9.57 26.48
CA TYR A 433 11.06 -10.97 26.50
C TYR A 433 12.43 -11.22 25.84
N SER A 434 12.64 -10.69 24.64
CA SER A 434 13.83 -10.94 23.82
C SER A 434 14.65 -9.67 23.62
N LYS A 435 15.94 -9.75 23.98
CA LYS A 435 16.90 -8.65 23.81
C LYS A 435 17.73 -8.78 22.52
N ALA A 436 17.58 -9.89 21.79
CA ALA A 436 18.32 -10.14 20.56
C ALA A 436 17.94 -9.15 19.44
N LYS A 437 18.95 -8.56 18.78
CA LYS A 437 18.76 -7.64 17.64
C LYS A 437 18.16 -8.35 16.41
N TYR A 438 17.31 -7.66 15.65
CA TYR A 438 16.77 -8.11 14.35
C TYR A 438 17.85 -8.13 13.27
N TYR A 439 17.89 -9.16 12.43
CA TYR A 439 18.96 -9.38 11.44
C TYR A 439 19.19 -8.19 10.51
N ASP A 440 20.40 -7.63 10.57
CA ASP A 440 20.93 -6.65 9.63
C ASP A 440 21.92 -7.33 8.65
N PRO A 441 21.61 -7.36 7.34
CA PRO A 441 22.53 -7.82 6.30
C PRO A 441 23.84 -7.01 6.21
N GLN A 442 23.86 -5.76 6.66
CA GLN A 442 25.04 -4.88 6.66
C GLN A 442 25.97 -5.17 7.85
N GLN A 443 25.44 -5.71 8.95
CA GLN A 443 26.17 -5.94 10.20
C GLN A 443 25.93 -7.39 10.73
N PRO A 444 26.22 -8.42 9.93
CA PRO A 444 25.82 -9.81 10.22
C PRO A 444 26.44 -10.38 11.50
N GLU A 445 27.54 -9.80 11.98
CA GLU A 445 28.25 -10.24 13.19
C GLU A 445 27.58 -9.76 14.49
N GLN A 446 26.72 -8.74 14.44
CA GLN A 446 25.96 -8.27 15.61
C GLN A 446 24.74 -9.16 15.97
N HIS A 447 24.54 -10.26 15.25
CA HIS A 447 23.45 -11.22 15.48
C HIS A 447 23.92 -12.54 16.11
N GLU A 448 25.14 -12.60 16.64
CA GLU A 448 25.52 -13.71 17.51
C GLU A 448 24.76 -13.59 18.85
N PRO A 449 23.91 -14.56 19.22
CA PRO A 449 23.19 -14.53 20.48
C PRO A 449 24.16 -14.83 21.63
N ASP A 450 23.85 -14.37 22.85
CA ASP A 450 24.60 -14.79 24.02
C ASP A 450 24.35 -16.27 24.30
N VAL A 451 25.25 -17.10 23.79
CA VAL A 451 25.27 -18.55 23.94
C VAL A 451 25.94 -19.01 25.24
N LEU A 452 26.35 -18.09 26.11
CA LEU A 452 26.98 -18.36 27.41
C LEU A 452 26.04 -18.09 28.59
N ALA A 453 24.97 -17.32 28.38
CA ALA A 453 23.93 -17.12 29.38
C ALA A 453 23.35 -18.45 29.90
N THR A 454 23.21 -18.57 31.23
CA THR A 454 22.52 -19.68 31.89
C THR A 454 21.05 -19.78 31.52
N ASP A 455 20.45 -18.64 31.14
CA ASP A 455 19.10 -18.54 30.62
C ASP A 455 19.12 -17.92 29.22
N ARG A 456 19.02 -18.75 28.17
CA ARG A 456 19.20 -18.33 26.78
C ARG A 456 17.91 -17.73 26.19
N ASP A 457 18.04 -16.63 25.43
CA ASP A 457 16.97 -16.03 24.64
C ASP A 457 16.63 -16.92 23.44
N GLU A 458 15.52 -17.65 23.53
CA GLU A 458 15.12 -18.62 22.51
C GLU A 458 14.71 -17.95 21.18
N VAL A 459 14.16 -16.74 21.23
CA VAL A 459 13.86 -15.95 20.03
C VAL A 459 15.16 -15.52 19.36
N GLY A 460 16.15 -15.09 20.14
CA GLY A 460 17.51 -14.81 19.69
C GLY A 460 18.21 -16.01 19.05
N LEU A 461 18.11 -17.19 19.66
CA LEU A 461 18.64 -18.43 19.08
C LEU A 461 17.98 -18.74 17.73
N VAL A 462 16.64 -18.68 17.63
CA VAL A 462 15.93 -18.96 16.36
C VAL A 462 16.28 -17.91 15.29
N ARG A 463 16.40 -16.62 15.64
CA ARG A 463 16.90 -15.55 14.74
C ARG A 463 18.29 -15.92 14.20
N ALA A 464 19.22 -16.26 15.08
CA ALA A 464 20.59 -16.61 14.72
C ALA A 464 20.66 -17.85 13.80
N ILE A 465 19.82 -18.86 14.04
CA ILE A 465 19.71 -20.04 13.18
C ILE A 465 19.15 -19.67 11.79
N ALA A 466 18.08 -18.86 11.73
CA ALA A 466 17.47 -18.43 10.46
C ALA A 466 18.46 -17.65 9.56
N VAL A 467 19.37 -16.88 10.19
CA VAL A 467 20.52 -16.22 9.55
C VAL A 467 21.60 -17.23 9.17
N LYS A 468 22.02 -18.12 10.07
CA LYS A 468 23.09 -19.09 9.82
C LYS A 468 22.75 -20.04 8.66
N VAL A 469 21.49 -20.47 8.51
CA VAL A 469 20.98 -21.23 7.35
C VAL A 469 21.22 -20.50 6.02
N ARG A 470 21.14 -19.16 6.01
CA ARG A 470 21.31 -18.32 4.81
C ARG A 470 22.73 -17.83 4.56
N SER A 471 23.56 -17.79 5.60
CA SER A 471 24.92 -17.22 5.58
C SER A 471 25.89 -17.81 4.55
N SER A 472 25.57 -18.93 3.90
CA SER A 472 26.25 -19.36 2.67
C SER A 472 25.37 -20.27 1.82
N ALA A 473 25.66 -20.33 0.51
CA ALA A 473 24.99 -21.26 -0.42
C ALA A 473 25.14 -22.72 0.03
N LYS A 474 26.32 -23.11 0.54
CA LYS A 474 26.59 -24.45 1.11
C LYS A 474 25.71 -24.76 2.33
N ARG A 475 25.48 -23.78 3.23
CA ARG A 475 24.60 -23.94 4.40
C ARG A 475 23.12 -24.05 3.98
N LYS A 476 22.66 -23.19 3.07
CA LYS A 476 21.30 -23.23 2.48
C LYS A 476 21.03 -24.58 1.80
N GLU A 477 22.01 -25.08 1.05
CA GLU A 477 21.94 -26.40 0.41
C GLU A 477 21.92 -27.55 1.43
N THR A 478 22.76 -27.49 2.47
CA THR A 478 22.75 -28.47 3.55
C THR A 478 21.39 -28.51 4.26
N PHE A 479 20.78 -27.35 4.54
CA PHE A 479 19.45 -27.26 5.16
C PHE A 479 18.32 -27.80 4.26
N ARG A 480 18.44 -27.66 2.93
CA ARG A 480 17.51 -28.32 1.99
C ARG A 480 17.71 -29.84 1.97
N ARG A 481 18.96 -30.31 1.96
CA ARG A 481 19.30 -31.73 1.88
C ARG A 481 18.82 -32.55 3.08
N VAL A 482 18.79 -31.96 4.29
CA VAL A 482 18.25 -32.65 5.48
C VAL A 482 16.72 -32.80 5.45
N GLN A 483 16.01 -31.99 4.65
CA GLN A 483 14.55 -32.07 4.47
C GLN A 483 14.13 -32.93 3.26
N GLY A 484 14.94 -32.96 2.20
CA GLY A 484 14.62 -33.69 0.98
C GLY A 484 13.69 -32.91 0.03
N LYS A 485 12.64 -33.57 -0.49
CA LYS A 485 11.74 -33.00 -1.50
C LYS A 485 10.82 -31.93 -0.88
N LYS A 486 10.60 -30.82 -1.58
CA LYS A 486 9.84 -29.64 -1.11
C LYS A 486 10.40 -28.97 0.17
N ALA A 487 11.72 -28.97 0.34
CA ALA A 487 12.39 -28.31 1.47
C ALA A 487 12.01 -26.82 1.61
N LEU A 488 11.65 -26.42 2.83
CA LEU A 488 11.33 -25.04 3.19
C LEU A 488 12.54 -24.35 3.84
N ASN A 489 12.54 -23.03 3.87
CA ASN A 489 13.43 -22.27 4.74
C ASN A 489 12.66 -21.79 5.98
N ILE A 490 13.36 -21.69 7.11
CA ILE A 490 12.93 -20.87 8.25
C ILE A 490 12.77 -19.44 7.76
N LEU A 491 11.72 -18.71 8.11
CA LEU A 491 11.55 -17.33 7.66
C LEU A 491 12.58 -16.40 8.33
N LEU A 492 12.92 -15.27 7.70
CA LEU A 492 13.69 -14.22 8.38
C LEU A 492 12.72 -13.37 9.20
N ASP A 493 13.13 -13.04 10.41
CA ASP A 493 12.47 -12.03 11.22
C ASP A 493 12.96 -10.63 10.80
N MET A 494 12.02 -9.73 10.54
CA MET A 494 12.28 -8.40 10.00
C MET A 494 11.71 -7.35 10.96
N PRO A 495 12.42 -6.25 11.25
CA PRO A 495 12.02 -5.29 12.29
C PRO A 495 10.70 -4.54 12.00
N VAL A 496 10.09 -4.73 10.83
CA VAL A 496 8.92 -4.00 10.34
C VAL A 496 7.64 -4.32 11.15
N ARG A 497 7.38 -5.59 11.51
CA ARG A 497 6.18 -6.00 12.28
C ARG A 497 6.40 -7.24 13.13
N TRP A 498 5.71 -7.30 14.26
CA TRP A 498 5.73 -8.45 15.19
C TRP A 498 5.38 -9.79 14.52
N SER A 499 4.58 -9.76 13.45
CA SER A 499 4.12 -10.96 12.75
C SER A 499 5.24 -11.70 11.99
N SER A 500 6.36 -11.05 11.65
CA SER A 500 7.53 -11.76 11.11
C SER A 500 8.18 -12.65 12.16
N THR A 501 8.23 -12.19 13.42
CA THR A 501 8.75 -12.98 14.53
C THR A 501 7.86 -14.20 14.78
N PHE A 502 6.54 -14.01 14.83
CA PHE A 502 5.58 -15.11 14.96
C PHE A 502 5.74 -16.16 13.83
N ASN A 503 5.77 -15.71 12.58
CA ASN A 503 5.91 -16.58 11.42
C ASN A 503 7.28 -17.29 11.39
N MET A 504 8.36 -16.65 11.85
CA MET A 504 9.66 -17.29 12.05
C MET A 504 9.58 -18.39 13.11
N LEU A 505 9.08 -18.11 14.30
CA LEU A 505 9.04 -19.07 15.43
C LEU A 505 8.14 -20.29 15.13
N LYS A 506 6.99 -20.04 14.50
CA LYS A 506 6.07 -21.09 14.01
C LYS A 506 6.78 -22.00 13.01
N ARG A 507 7.36 -21.43 11.94
CA ARG A 507 8.11 -22.20 10.92
C ARG A 507 9.34 -22.90 11.49
N ALA A 508 10.04 -22.31 12.46
CA ALA A 508 11.19 -22.93 13.10
C ALA A 508 10.78 -24.13 13.95
N SER A 509 9.66 -24.05 14.68
CA SER A 509 9.09 -25.15 15.46
C SER A 509 8.67 -26.32 14.56
N ASP A 510 7.97 -26.02 13.46
CA ASP A 510 7.59 -27.02 12.44
C ASP A 510 8.79 -27.75 11.84
N LEU A 511 9.93 -27.05 11.71
CA LEU A 511 11.19 -27.58 11.15
C LEU A 511 12.21 -28.04 12.21
N SER A 512 11.86 -28.04 13.50
CA SER A 512 12.76 -28.28 14.64
C SER A 512 13.72 -29.46 14.46
N LYS A 513 13.21 -30.62 14.03
CA LYS A 513 14.01 -31.82 13.74
C LYS A 513 15.11 -31.57 12.70
N TYR A 514 14.77 -30.85 11.62
CA TYR A 514 15.71 -30.51 10.55
C TYR A 514 16.70 -29.42 10.96
N VAL A 515 16.29 -28.53 11.87
CA VAL A 515 17.17 -27.52 12.48
C VAL A 515 18.27 -28.19 13.30
N THR A 516 17.92 -29.11 14.19
CA THR A 516 18.89 -29.85 15.01
C THR A 516 19.87 -30.65 14.15
N GLU A 517 19.36 -31.41 13.17
CA GLU A 517 20.20 -32.19 12.23
C GLU A 517 21.12 -31.30 11.37
N PHE A 518 20.63 -30.13 10.93
CA PHE A 518 21.45 -29.15 10.22
C PHE A 518 22.60 -28.61 11.08
N LEU A 519 22.31 -28.19 12.30
CA LEU A 519 23.32 -27.68 13.24
C LEU A 519 24.38 -28.73 13.55
N TYR A 520 23.97 -29.99 13.81
CA TYR A 520 24.88 -31.12 13.99
C TYR A 520 25.80 -31.31 12.76
N ARG A 521 25.25 -31.32 11.54
CA ARG A 521 26.04 -31.48 10.31
C ARG A 521 27.04 -30.36 10.09
N ILE A 522 26.66 -29.09 10.30
CA ILE A 522 27.59 -27.97 10.08
C ILE A 522 28.65 -27.87 11.18
N ALA A 523 28.33 -28.22 12.44
CA ALA A 523 29.32 -28.30 13.51
C ALA A 523 30.36 -29.39 13.23
N ARG A 524 29.92 -30.58 12.76
CA ARG A 524 30.84 -31.69 12.40
C ARG A 524 31.74 -31.36 11.20
N GLN A 525 31.34 -30.43 10.33
CA GLN A 525 32.14 -29.96 9.19
C GLN A 525 33.06 -28.78 9.52
N GLU A 526 32.86 -28.11 10.66
CA GLU A 526 33.65 -26.94 11.05
C GLU A 526 35.00 -27.38 11.62
N LYS A 527 36.10 -26.84 11.06
CA LYS A 527 37.47 -27.23 11.43
C LYS A 527 37.96 -26.46 12.67
N ASN A 528 37.59 -25.19 12.78
CA ASN A 528 38.00 -24.35 13.91
C ASN A 528 37.14 -24.68 15.16
N GLU A 529 37.81 -24.90 16.29
CA GLU A 529 37.19 -25.41 17.51
C GLU A 529 36.25 -24.40 18.18
N ASP A 530 36.61 -23.11 18.20
CA ASP A 530 35.75 -22.04 18.71
C ASP A 530 34.45 -21.92 17.90
N LYS A 531 34.57 -21.94 16.57
CA LYS A 531 33.43 -21.89 15.65
C LYS A 531 32.56 -23.14 15.77
N ARG A 532 33.15 -24.33 15.92
CA ARG A 532 32.43 -25.58 16.20
C ARG A 532 31.65 -25.48 17.51
N THR A 533 32.29 -24.99 18.56
CA THR A 533 31.68 -24.78 19.88
C THR A 533 30.52 -23.78 19.81
N LYS A 534 30.69 -22.63 19.12
CA LYS A 534 29.60 -21.68 18.86
C LYS A 534 28.42 -22.34 18.13
N LEU A 535 28.67 -23.17 17.12
CA LEU A 535 27.61 -23.88 16.38
C LEU A 535 26.88 -24.92 17.24
N GLN A 536 27.59 -25.66 18.10
CA GLN A 536 26.97 -26.58 19.06
C GLN A 536 26.10 -25.84 20.07
N LYS A 537 26.57 -24.68 20.58
CA LYS A 537 25.80 -23.82 21.48
C LYS A 537 24.63 -23.06 20.81
N LEU A 538 24.42 -23.18 19.50
CA LEU A 538 23.17 -22.75 18.85
C LEU A 538 22.07 -23.82 18.89
N VAL A 539 22.36 -25.06 19.31
CA VAL A 539 21.34 -26.10 19.40
C VAL A 539 20.40 -25.80 20.57
N LEU A 540 19.09 -25.72 20.27
CA LEU A 540 18.02 -25.67 21.27
C LEU A 540 17.79 -27.09 21.82
N THR A 541 17.67 -27.17 23.15
CA THR A 541 17.17 -28.34 23.88
C THR A 541 15.67 -28.52 23.70
N ASP A 542 15.14 -29.70 24.03
CA ASP A 542 13.69 -29.95 24.00
C ASP A 542 12.91 -29.02 24.95
N ALA A 543 13.52 -28.61 26.06
CA ALA A 543 12.96 -27.64 26.99
C ALA A 543 12.85 -26.23 26.36
N GLU A 544 13.84 -25.81 25.57
CA GLU A 544 13.79 -24.54 24.84
C GLU A 544 12.83 -24.61 23.66
N TRP A 545 12.77 -25.70 22.91
CA TRP A 545 11.75 -25.89 21.87
C TRP A 545 10.33 -25.85 22.44
N LYS A 546 10.11 -26.42 23.65
CA LYS A 546 8.85 -26.27 24.37
C LYS A 546 8.54 -24.80 24.69
N ARG A 547 9.53 -24.01 25.15
CA ARG A 547 9.36 -22.58 25.43
C ARG A 547 9.13 -21.74 24.17
N VAL A 548 9.81 -22.05 23.05
CA VAL A 548 9.50 -21.48 21.72
C VAL A 548 8.04 -21.75 21.36
N GLY A 549 7.54 -22.98 21.55
CA GLY A 549 6.14 -23.34 21.32
C GLY A 549 5.16 -22.60 22.23
N GLU A 550 5.50 -22.38 23.50
CA GLU A 550 4.69 -21.61 24.45
C GLU A 550 4.63 -20.12 24.12
N PHE A 551 5.77 -19.52 23.77
CA PHE A 551 5.83 -18.11 23.35
C PHE A 551 5.17 -17.90 21.97
N THR A 552 5.29 -18.86 21.05
CA THR A 552 4.56 -18.83 19.77
C THR A 552 3.04 -18.80 20.00
N ARG A 553 2.52 -19.53 21.00
CA ARG A 553 1.09 -19.44 21.38
C ARG A 553 0.71 -18.08 21.96
N VAL A 554 1.60 -17.40 22.69
CA VAL A 554 1.34 -16.03 23.18
C VAL A 554 1.12 -15.07 22.01
N LEU A 555 1.97 -15.15 20.98
CA LEU A 555 1.87 -14.35 19.74
C LEU A 555 0.67 -14.78 18.87
N GLU A 556 0.26 -16.06 18.91
CA GLU A 556 -0.92 -16.57 18.19
C GLU A 556 -2.23 -15.88 18.61
N PHE A 557 -2.34 -15.41 19.86
CA PHE A 557 -3.51 -14.62 20.28
C PHE A 557 -3.53 -13.23 19.64
N ALA A 558 -2.37 -12.58 19.48
CA ALA A 558 -2.28 -11.31 18.76
C ALA A 558 -2.60 -11.50 17.26
N ASP A 559 -2.15 -12.61 16.67
CA ASP A 559 -2.50 -12.97 15.28
C ASP A 559 -4.01 -13.14 15.11
N LYS A 560 -4.66 -13.98 15.93
CA LYS A 560 -6.12 -14.18 15.87
C LYS A 560 -6.90 -12.88 16.09
N ALA A 561 -6.48 -12.06 17.06
CA ALA A 561 -7.11 -10.78 17.31
C ALA A 561 -6.96 -9.83 16.12
N GLN A 562 -5.78 -9.74 15.48
CA GLN A 562 -5.58 -8.88 14.31
C GLN A 562 -6.33 -9.38 13.07
N GLN A 563 -6.34 -10.70 12.83
CA GLN A 563 -7.04 -11.30 11.68
C GLN A 563 -8.56 -11.07 11.72
N ALA A 564 -9.16 -11.00 12.92
CA ALA A 564 -10.59 -10.75 13.09
C ALA A 564 -11.10 -9.45 12.45
N PHE A 565 -10.22 -8.49 12.15
CA PHE A 565 -10.59 -7.22 11.51
C PHE A 565 -9.67 -6.85 10.32
N SER A 566 -8.96 -7.83 9.74
CA SER A 566 -8.00 -7.62 8.65
C SER A 566 -8.62 -7.58 7.23
N SER A 567 -9.94 -7.74 7.09
CA SER A 567 -10.63 -7.58 5.81
C SER A 567 -10.64 -6.11 5.36
N ASP A 568 -10.42 -5.88 4.06
CA ASP A 568 -10.52 -4.56 3.40
C ASP A 568 -11.74 -4.47 2.45
N SER A 569 -12.66 -5.44 2.55
CA SER A 569 -13.82 -5.62 1.66
C SER A 569 -15.14 -5.85 2.38
N GLN A 570 -15.11 -5.91 3.72
CA GLN A 570 -16.26 -6.06 4.60
C GLN A 570 -16.14 -5.11 5.80
N PRO A 571 -17.22 -4.84 6.55
CA PRO A 571 -17.15 -4.07 7.78
C PRO A 571 -16.19 -4.72 8.76
N SER A 572 -15.44 -3.91 9.52
CA SER A 572 -14.42 -4.44 10.44
C SER A 572 -14.46 -3.81 11.84
N LEU A 573 -15.09 -2.64 12.00
CA LEU A 573 -15.12 -1.94 13.29
C LEU A 573 -15.92 -2.68 14.37
N HIS A 574 -16.95 -3.44 14.01
CA HIS A 574 -17.77 -4.21 14.96
C HIS A 574 -16.96 -5.31 15.70
N HIS A 575 -15.94 -5.89 15.06
CA HIS A 575 -15.02 -6.83 15.71
C HIS A 575 -13.94 -6.16 16.58
N ALA A 576 -13.81 -4.83 16.58
CA ALA A 576 -12.69 -4.12 17.19
C ALA A 576 -12.59 -4.29 18.72
N LEU A 577 -13.67 -4.00 19.45
CA LEU A 577 -13.69 -4.15 20.92
C LEU A 577 -13.65 -5.64 21.33
N PRO A 578 -14.44 -6.56 20.75
CA PRO A 578 -14.34 -7.99 21.03
C PRO A 578 -12.94 -8.57 20.84
N ALA A 579 -12.21 -8.16 19.80
CA ALA A 579 -10.83 -8.61 19.56
C ALA A 579 -9.84 -8.12 20.65
N LEU A 580 -9.90 -6.84 21.04
CA LEU A 580 -9.06 -6.32 22.13
C LEU A 580 -9.37 -6.96 23.48
N GLU A 581 -10.65 -7.07 23.83
CA GLU A 581 -11.09 -7.66 25.10
C GLU A 581 -10.70 -9.15 25.18
N SER A 582 -10.80 -9.87 24.06
CA SER A 582 -10.37 -11.27 23.94
C SER A 582 -8.85 -11.43 24.08
N LEU A 583 -8.08 -10.54 23.44
CA LEU A 583 -6.61 -10.52 23.58
C LEU A 583 -6.17 -10.20 25.01
N TYR A 584 -6.81 -9.20 25.64
CA TYR A 584 -6.61 -8.85 27.04
C TYR A 584 -6.88 -10.06 27.94
N LYS A 585 -8.07 -10.68 27.83
CA LYS A 585 -8.44 -11.86 28.62
C LYS A 585 -7.47 -13.02 28.38
N ALA A 586 -7.03 -13.22 27.14
CA ALA A 586 -6.07 -14.26 26.80
C ALA A 586 -4.68 -14.03 27.42
N TRP A 587 -4.18 -12.79 27.48
CA TRP A 587 -2.87 -12.51 28.10
C TRP A 587 -2.95 -12.45 29.63
N SER A 588 -3.94 -11.77 30.22
CA SER A 588 -4.13 -11.69 31.67
C SER A 588 -4.32 -13.08 32.30
N SER A 589 -5.15 -13.94 31.72
CA SER A 589 -5.34 -15.34 32.17
C SER A 589 -4.11 -16.25 32.06
N ARG A 590 -3.06 -15.79 31.37
CA ARG A 590 -1.78 -16.50 31.26
C ARG A 590 -0.78 -16.01 32.30
N MET A 591 -0.89 -14.76 32.77
CA MET A 591 -0.04 -14.23 33.84
C MET A 591 -0.21 -14.97 35.18
N SER A 592 -1.42 -15.46 35.49
CA SER A 592 -1.69 -16.30 36.67
C SER A 592 -1.21 -17.74 36.53
N LYS A 593 -1.11 -18.28 35.30
CA LYS A 593 -0.74 -19.68 35.04
C LYS A 593 0.77 -19.92 35.17
N ALA A 594 1.16 -20.83 36.07
CA ALA A 594 2.56 -21.19 36.34
C ALA A 594 3.38 -21.53 35.07
N LYS A 595 2.74 -22.17 34.08
CA LYS A 595 3.33 -22.47 32.75
C LYS A 595 3.89 -21.24 32.03
N TYR A 596 3.29 -20.06 32.22
CA TYR A 596 3.72 -18.83 31.56
C TYR A 596 4.45 -17.85 32.51
N ALA A 597 4.86 -18.29 33.70
CA ALA A 597 5.51 -17.43 34.69
C ALA A 597 6.75 -16.68 34.15
N ARG A 598 7.54 -17.33 33.28
CA ARG A 598 8.69 -16.72 32.56
C ARG A 598 8.30 -15.51 31.71
N TYR A 599 7.10 -15.52 31.12
CA TYR A 599 6.62 -14.46 30.23
C TYR A 599 5.78 -13.40 30.95
N ARG A 600 5.59 -13.50 32.28
CA ARG A 600 4.64 -12.65 33.04
C ARG A 600 4.92 -11.15 32.84
N THR A 601 6.16 -10.71 33.04
CA THR A 601 6.56 -9.30 32.85
C THR A 601 6.39 -8.81 31.42
N ALA A 602 6.59 -9.69 30.43
CA ALA A 602 6.35 -9.39 29.03
C ALA A 602 4.85 -9.26 28.72
N LEU A 603 4.01 -10.15 29.26
CA LEU A 603 2.55 -10.07 29.18
C LEU A 603 2.02 -8.82 29.87
N GLU A 604 2.52 -8.45 31.06
CA GLU A 604 2.19 -7.22 31.77
C GLU A 604 2.45 -5.96 30.91
N ALA A 605 3.61 -5.90 30.26
CA ALA A 605 3.96 -4.80 29.35
C ALA A 605 3.01 -4.73 28.13
N GLY A 606 2.62 -5.87 27.56
CA GLY A 606 1.64 -5.95 26.47
C GLY A 606 0.23 -5.56 26.90
N VAL A 607 -0.24 -6.10 28.03
CA VAL A 607 -1.56 -5.82 28.62
C VAL A 607 -1.69 -4.34 28.98
N SER A 608 -0.66 -3.73 29.56
CA SER A 608 -0.64 -2.29 29.87
C SER A 608 -0.86 -1.43 28.62
N LYS A 609 -0.30 -1.83 27.46
CA LYS A 609 -0.58 -1.15 26.19
C LYS A 609 -1.99 -1.39 25.67
N ILE A 610 -2.58 -2.57 25.85
CA ILE A 610 -3.99 -2.79 25.50
C ILE A 610 -4.90 -1.86 26.32
N VAL A 611 -4.68 -1.74 27.63
CA VAL A 611 -5.45 -0.84 28.51
C VAL A 611 -5.35 0.62 28.05
N GLU A 612 -4.12 1.12 27.80
CA GLU A 612 -3.87 2.50 27.35
C GLU A 612 -4.66 2.88 26.07
N TYR A 613 -4.79 1.94 25.13
CA TYR A 613 -5.50 2.18 23.87
C TYR A 613 -6.98 1.85 23.92
N TYR A 614 -7.41 0.93 24.79
CA TYR A 614 -8.82 0.60 24.98
C TYR A 614 -9.61 1.81 25.49
N ASP A 615 -9.05 2.63 26.39
CA ASP A 615 -9.69 3.89 26.79
C ASP A 615 -9.85 4.90 25.65
N LYS A 616 -8.88 4.97 24.73
CA LYS A 616 -8.96 5.86 23.57
C LYS A 616 -10.09 5.47 22.61
N THR A 617 -10.67 4.26 22.72
CA THR A 617 -11.88 3.87 21.97
C THR A 617 -13.17 4.47 22.55
N SER A 618 -13.14 5.07 23.75
CA SER A 618 -14.30 5.70 24.38
C SER A 618 -14.65 7.08 23.80
N THR A 619 -13.73 7.72 23.08
CA THR A 619 -13.92 9.05 22.49
C THR A 619 -14.89 9.05 21.30
N SER A 620 -15.16 7.89 20.70
CA SER A 620 -16.06 7.76 19.55
C SER A 620 -17.12 6.70 19.80
N HIS A 621 -18.39 7.07 19.62
CA HIS A 621 -19.52 6.13 19.68
C HIS A 621 -19.54 5.17 18.48
N ALA A 622 -18.72 5.39 17.44
CA ALA A 622 -18.69 4.55 16.25
C ALA A 622 -18.36 3.08 16.55
N TYR A 623 -17.45 2.81 17.49
CA TYR A 623 -17.12 1.44 17.90
C TYR A 623 -18.35 0.68 18.41
N THR A 624 -19.12 1.32 19.30
CA THR A 624 -20.32 0.71 19.90
C THR A 624 -21.49 0.70 18.92
N MET A 625 -21.64 1.74 18.09
CA MET A 625 -22.68 1.81 17.07
C MET A 625 -22.49 0.74 15.99
N ALA A 626 -21.26 0.49 15.52
CA ALA A 626 -20.98 -0.56 14.56
C ALA A 626 -21.32 -1.97 15.10
N MET A 627 -21.16 -2.20 16.40
CA MET A 627 -21.57 -3.45 17.07
C MET A 627 -23.10 -3.58 17.20
N ILE A 628 -23.81 -2.48 17.51
CA ILE A 628 -25.29 -2.48 17.52
C ILE A 628 -25.85 -2.79 16.13
N LEU A 629 -25.19 -2.28 15.08
CA LEU A 629 -25.55 -2.50 13.68
C LEU A 629 -25.18 -3.90 13.14
N ASP A 630 -24.62 -4.77 13.96
CA ASP A 630 -24.46 -6.19 13.66
C ASP A 630 -25.73 -6.95 14.08
N PRO A 631 -26.53 -7.50 13.14
CA PRO A 631 -27.79 -8.16 13.46
C PRO A 631 -27.62 -9.49 14.23
N GLU A 632 -26.41 -10.06 14.27
CA GLU A 632 -26.08 -11.27 15.02
C GLU A 632 -25.72 -10.98 16.50
N GLN A 633 -25.36 -9.73 16.83
CA GLN A 633 -24.80 -9.37 18.14
C GLN A 633 -25.52 -8.23 18.86
N LYS A 634 -26.08 -7.25 18.14
CA LYS A 634 -26.86 -6.11 18.65
C LYS A 634 -26.37 -5.56 19.99
N LEU A 635 -27.05 -5.91 21.09
CA LEU A 635 -26.68 -5.54 22.46
C LEU A 635 -26.08 -6.71 23.27
N THR A 636 -26.18 -7.95 22.79
CA THR A 636 -25.75 -9.21 23.44
C THR A 636 -24.29 -9.18 23.91
N HIS A 637 -23.38 -8.54 23.18
CA HIS A 637 -21.99 -8.33 23.65
C HIS A 637 -21.93 -7.43 24.89
N PHE A 638 -22.58 -6.26 24.85
CA PHE A 638 -22.60 -5.36 26.02
C PHE A 638 -23.34 -6.01 27.19
N ASP A 639 -24.41 -6.76 26.91
CA ASP A 639 -25.20 -7.40 27.93
C ASP A 639 -24.47 -8.52 28.68
N SER A 640 -23.59 -9.25 28.01
CA SER A 640 -22.77 -10.28 28.63
C SER A 640 -21.45 -9.76 29.21
N GLN A 641 -20.87 -8.67 28.68
CA GLN A 641 -19.50 -8.26 29.00
C GLN A 641 -19.36 -6.96 29.82
N TRP A 642 -20.34 -6.05 29.82
CA TRP A 642 -20.20 -4.70 30.36
C TRP A 642 -21.08 -4.48 31.62
N ASP A 643 -20.75 -3.46 32.42
CA ASP A 643 -21.55 -3.10 33.60
C ASP A 643 -22.86 -2.36 33.22
N SER A 644 -23.84 -2.32 34.13
CA SER A 644 -25.17 -1.74 33.85
C SER A 644 -25.12 -0.23 33.56
N GLU A 645 -24.10 0.48 34.03
CA GLU A 645 -23.90 1.90 33.77
C GLU A 645 -23.45 2.12 32.31
N LEU A 646 -22.46 1.34 31.85
CA LEU A 646 -21.95 1.39 30.49
C LEU A 646 -22.96 0.86 29.46
N LYS A 647 -23.70 -0.21 29.77
CA LYS A 647 -24.80 -0.70 28.91
C LYS A 647 -25.84 0.40 28.67
N LYS A 648 -26.25 1.09 29.74
CA LYS A 648 -27.19 2.21 29.65
C LYS A 648 -26.59 3.33 28.79
N GLN A 649 -25.35 3.73 29.02
CA GLN A 649 -24.67 4.75 28.22
C GLN A 649 -24.67 4.39 26.72
N VAL A 650 -24.34 3.14 26.36
CA VAL A 650 -24.37 2.67 24.96
C VAL A 650 -25.76 2.78 24.34
N ARG A 651 -26.82 2.42 25.09
CA ARG A 651 -28.21 2.55 24.61
C ARG A 651 -28.63 4.02 24.48
N ASP A 652 -28.32 4.86 25.46
CA ASP A 652 -28.66 6.29 25.48
C ASP A 652 -27.95 7.03 24.31
N ASP A 653 -26.67 6.72 24.07
CA ASP A 653 -25.89 7.25 22.94
C ASP A 653 -26.47 6.81 21.58
N ALA A 654 -26.88 5.54 21.46
CA ALA A 654 -27.50 5.01 20.25
C ALA A 654 -28.90 5.61 20.01
N GLU A 655 -29.75 5.79 21.04
CA GLU A 655 -31.05 6.45 20.90
C GLU A 655 -30.87 7.91 20.45
N LYS A 656 -29.86 8.60 20.99
CA LYS A 656 -29.52 9.97 20.58
C LYS A 656 -29.15 10.04 19.09
N LEU A 657 -28.20 9.22 18.63
CA LEU A 657 -27.78 9.18 17.23
C LEU A 657 -28.93 8.77 16.29
N PHE A 658 -29.75 7.82 16.71
CA PHE A 658 -30.94 7.39 15.97
C PHE A 658 -31.97 8.51 15.84
N ARG A 659 -32.25 9.24 16.93
CA ARG A 659 -33.16 10.39 16.94
C ARG A 659 -32.64 11.53 16.06
N GLU A 660 -31.35 11.83 16.11
CA GLU A 660 -30.72 12.83 15.24
C GLU A 660 -30.91 12.45 13.76
N ARG A 661 -30.61 11.21 13.37
CA ARG A 661 -30.80 10.76 11.97
C ARG A 661 -32.28 10.67 11.56
N TYR A 662 -33.20 10.32 12.47
CA TYR A 662 -34.64 10.38 12.19
C TYR A 662 -35.06 11.81 11.83
N LEU A 663 -34.59 12.81 12.60
CA LEU A 663 -34.90 14.22 12.35
C LEU A 663 -34.23 14.74 11.06
N GLU A 664 -33.01 14.31 10.75
CA GLU A 664 -32.34 14.59 9.47
C GLU A 664 -33.11 14.03 8.26
N LEU A 665 -33.80 12.89 8.40
CA LEU A 665 -34.53 12.23 7.31
C LEU A 665 -36.00 12.69 7.16
N TYR A 666 -36.69 13.04 8.24
CA TYR A 666 -38.14 13.30 8.24
C TYR A 666 -38.55 14.68 8.79
N GLY A 667 -37.64 15.40 9.45
CA GLY A 667 -37.95 16.66 10.13
C GLY A 667 -38.82 16.52 11.38
N GLU A 668 -39.10 17.65 12.04
CA GLU A 668 -39.94 17.71 13.23
C GLU A 668 -41.44 17.56 12.88
N GLY A 669 -41.89 16.32 12.69
CA GLY A 669 -43.31 15.95 12.66
C GLY A 669 -43.80 15.18 11.42
N SER A 670 -42.95 14.91 10.43
CA SER A 670 -43.37 14.08 9.29
C SER A 670 -43.32 12.57 9.62
N ARG A 671 -44.25 11.82 9.03
CA ARG A 671 -44.21 10.35 9.01
C ARG A 671 -43.46 9.87 7.76
N PRO A 672 -42.75 8.72 7.80
CA PRO A 672 -42.20 8.11 6.60
C PRO A 672 -43.29 7.86 5.56
N ALA A 673 -43.12 8.40 4.36
CA ALA A 673 -43.97 8.05 3.22
C ALA A 673 -43.68 6.60 2.82
N ILE A 674 -44.70 5.74 2.86
CA ILE A 674 -44.55 4.30 2.58
C ILE A 674 -44.09 4.10 1.13
N THR A 675 -42.82 3.78 0.94
CA THR A 675 -42.28 3.29 -0.33
C THR A 675 -42.84 1.90 -0.56
N LYS A 676 -43.71 1.75 -1.57
CA LYS A 676 -44.25 0.44 -1.94
C LYS A 676 -43.10 -0.49 -2.37
N PRO A 677 -43.01 -1.73 -1.87
CA PRO A 677 -41.88 -2.62 -2.21
C PRO A 677 -41.82 -2.86 -3.72
N ASN A 678 -40.65 -2.60 -4.30
CA ASN A 678 -40.44 -2.68 -5.74
C ASN A 678 -40.62 -4.12 -6.25
N LYS A 679 -41.27 -4.31 -7.41
CA LYS A 679 -41.66 -5.64 -7.93
C LYS A 679 -40.46 -6.60 -8.09
N SER A 680 -39.26 -6.05 -8.32
CA SER A 680 -38.01 -6.81 -8.44
C SER A 680 -37.67 -7.61 -7.16
N SER A 681 -37.76 -7.00 -5.96
CA SER A 681 -37.29 -7.66 -4.73
C SER A 681 -38.17 -8.84 -4.30
N ARG A 682 -39.44 -8.87 -4.70
CA ARG A 682 -40.31 -10.05 -4.52
C ARG A 682 -39.77 -11.27 -5.26
N LYS A 683 -39.30 -11.10 -6.50
CA LYS A 683 -38.82 -12.21 -7.33
C LYS A 683 -37.53 -12.79 -6.77
N LEU A 684 -36.63 -11.94 -6.26
CA LEU A 684 -35.41 -12.39 -5.58
C LEU A 684 -35.72 -13.13 -4.27
N ARG A 685 -36.67 -12.64 -3.46
CA ARG A 685 -37.11 -13.33 -2.23
C ARG A 685 -37.79 -14.67 -2.52
N GLN A 686 -38.58 -14.75 -3.58
CA GLN A 686 -39.22 -15.99 -4.00
C GLN A 686 -38.19 -17.05 -4.45
N LEU A 687 -37.20 -16.64 -5.25
CA LEU A 687 -36.06 -17.50 -5.62
C LEU A 687 -35.19 -17.93 -4.43
N LEU A 688 -35.00 -17.08 -3.43
CA LEU A 688 -34.25 -17.44 -2.22
C LEU A 688 -35.05 -18.40 -1.31
N ALA A 689 -36.37 -18.26 -1.23
CA ALA A 689 -37.23 -19.19 -0.51
C ALA A 689 -37.29 -20.57 -1.22
N GLU A 690 -37.32 -20.60 -2.55
CA GLU A 690 -37.30 -21.82 -3.36
C GLU A 690 -35.96 -22.59 -3.31
N LEU A 691 -34.90 -21.98 -2.74
CA LEU A 691 -33.58 -22.61 -2.54
C LEU A 691 -33.32 -23.10 -1.10
N SER A 692 -34.23 -22.81 -0.15
CA SER A 692 -34.12 -23.24 1.24
C SER A 692 -34.80 -24.59 1.44
N THR A 693 -34.05 -25.68 1.31
CA THR A 693 -34.58 -27.04 1.45
C THR A 693 -34.67 -27.47 2.92
N ASP A 694 -35.73 -27.07 3.61
CA ASP A 694 -36.19 -27.68 4.86
C ASP A 694 -37.71 -27.88 4.81
N GLU A 695 -38.14 -29.11 4.51
CA GLU A 695 -39.54 -29.52 4.59
C GLU A 695 -39.83 -30.06 5.99
N ASP A 696 -40.29 -29.22 6.92
CA ASP A 696 -41.10 -29.61 8.11
C ASP A 696 -41.54 -28.38 8.95
N GLU A 697 -42.63 -27.69 8.54
CA GLU A 697 -43.63 -27.01 9.40
C GLU A 697 -44.72 -26.34 8.54
N PRO A 698 -46.00 -26.25 8.98
CA PRO A 698 -47.10 -25.83 8.12
C PRO A 698 -47.25 -24.31 7.99
N SER A 699 -47.29 -23.84 6.74
CA SER A 699 -47.60 -22.48 6.27
C SER A 699 -48.58 -21.67 7.15
N ALA A 700 -48.03 -20.79 7.99
CA ALA A 700 -48.78 -19.81 8.79
C ALA A 700 -48.46 -18.34 8.42
N ARG A 701 -49.10 -17.86 7.34
CA ARG A 701 -49.42 -16.43 7.09
C ARG A 701 -48.25 -15.41 7.06
N VAL A 702 -47.26 -15.62 6.19
CA VAL A 702 -46.39 -14.53 5.70
C VAL A 702 -47.19 -13.59 4.76
N GLY A 703 -48.05 -12.78 5.36
CA GLY A 703 -48.94 -11.85 4.63
C GLY A 703 -49.60 -10.77 5.49
N ALA A 704 -49.67 -10.95 6.82
CA ALA A 704 -50.32 -10.00 7.73
C ALA A 704 -49.37 -8.97 8.37
N ALA A 705 -48.05 -9.23 8.39
CA ALA A 705 -47.07 -8.38 9.11
C ALA A 705 -47.04 -6.91 8.63
N SER A 706 -47.38 -6.65 7.37
CA SER A 706 -47.42 -5.27 6.84
C SER A 706 -48.62 -4.44 7.33
N SER A 707 -49.60 -5.06 8.01
CA SER A 707 -50.79 -4.38 8.57
C SER A 707 -50.70 -4.13 10.07
N SER A 708 -49.78 -4.78 10.79
CA SER A 708 -49.70 -4.73 12.26
C SER A 708 -48.99 -3.48 12.82
N LEU A 709 -48.41 -2.64 11.96
CA LEU A 709 -47.80 -1.36 12.37
C LEU A 709 -48.83 -0.25 12.68
N LEU A 710 -50.12 -0.51 12.44
CA LEU A 710 -51.18 0.51 12.39
C LEU A 710 -52.26 0.39 13.47
N GLN A 711 -52.06 -0.40 14.53
CA GLN A 711 -52.96 -0.39 15.69
C GLN A 711 -52.22 -0.20 17.03
N ASP A 712 -52.80 0.70 17.82
CA ASP A 712 -52.54 1.11 19.20
C ASP A 712 -51.22 1.82 19.60
N GLY A 713 -51.42 2.77 20.53
CA GLY A 713 -50.41 3.20 21.51
C GLY A 713 -49.18 3.96 21.02
N ALA A 714 -49.22 4.67 19.89
CA ALA A 714 -48.09 5.52 19.51
C ALA A 714 -48.02 6.79 20.39
N ASP A 715 -46.98 6.91 21.22
CA ASP A 715 -46.58 8.19 21.81
C ASP A 715 -46.19 9.15 20.67
N MET A 716 -47.07 10.12 20.40
CA MET A 716 -46.89 11.10 19.34
C MET A 716 -45.69 12.03 19.58
N SER A 717 -45.14 12.08 20.81
CA SER A 717 -43.92 12.85 21.12
C SER A 717 -42.62 12.12 20.75
N ARG A 718 -42.66 10.80 20.50
CA ARG A 718 -41.49 9.95 20.18
C ARG A 718 -41.74 8.95 19.04
N PRO A 719 -42.11 9.40 17.82
CA PRO A 719 -42.42 8.50 16.70
C PRO A 719 -41.26 7.57 16.31
N TRP A 720 -40.00 8.01 16.49
CA TRP A 720 -38.80 7.23 16.20
C TRP A 720 -38.61 6.01 17.10
N LEU A 721 -39.15 6.03 18.33
CA LEU A 721 -38.88 5.01 19.36
C LEU A 721 -39.42 3.63 18.97
N LYS A 722 -40.47 3.56 18.13
CA LYS A 722 -41.01 2.29 17.61
C LYS A 722 -40.00 1.55 16.73
N GLU A 723 -39.35 2.24 15.78
CA GLU A 723 -38.34 1.61 14.92
C GLU A 723 -37.05 1.30 15.70
N PHE A 724 -36.65 2.19 16.60
CA PHE A 724 -35.50 2.00 17.48
C PHE A 724 -35.60 0.68 18.26
N ASN A 725 -36.68 0.50 19.02
CA ASN A 725 -36.92 -0.72 19.80
C ASN A 725 -37.22 -1.93 18.90
N HIS A 726 -37.92 -1.79 17.77
CA HIS A 726 -38.24 -2.95 16.91
C HIS A 726 -37.01 -3.63 16.27
N TYR A 727 -35.88 -2.93 16.15
CA TYR A 727 -34.61 -3.56 15.76
C TYR A 727 -33.93 -4.23 16.96
N LEU A 728 -33.78 -3.50 18.08
CA LEU A 728 -33.05 -3.96 19.26
C LEU A 728 -33.75 -5.11 20.00
N ASP A 729 -35.09 -5.09 20.05
CA ASP A 729 -35.91 -6.11 20.70
C ASP A 729 -36.24 -7.29 19.76
N SER A 730 -35.84 -7.21 18.48
CA SER A 730 -35.87 -8.39 17.60
C SER A 730 -34.72 -9.33 18.00
N GLY A 731 -34.98 -10.63 18.12
CA GLY A 731 -33.95 -11.62 18.44
C GLY A 731 -32.78 -11.58 17.45
N ASP A 732 -31.58 -11.95 17.90
CA ASP A 732 -30.38 -12.02 17.07
C ASP A 732 -30.66 -12.89 15.82
N GLU A 733 -30.37 -12.37 14.62
CA GLU A 733 -30.68 -13.04 13.34
C GLU A 733 -29.40 -13.72 12.81
N GLU A 734 -29.32 -15.06 12.86
CA GLU A 734 -28.17 -15.81 12.31
C GLU A 734 -28.01 -15.56 10.80
N LEU A 735 -26.84 -15.07 10.38
CA LEU A 735 -26.52 -14.86 8.97
C LEU A 735 -25.88 -16.11 8.40
N GLY A 736 -26.56 -16.79 7.47
CA GLY A 736 -25.95 -17.89 6.71
C GLY A 736 -24.75 -17.42 5.87
N ASP A 737 -23.80 -18.32 5.60
CA ASP A 737 -22.48 -18.04 4.98
C ASP A 737 -22.48 -17.11 3.74
N ASP A 738 -23.55 -17.08 2.96
CA ASP A 738 -23.72 -16.25 1.75
C ASP A 738 -24.26 -14.81 2.02
N MET A 739 -24.58 -14.47 3.27
CA MET A 739 -25.19 -13.20 3.66
C MET A 739 -24.23 -12.34 4.50
N THR A 740 -23.77 -11.22 3.94
CA THR A 740 -22.97 -10.26 4.71
C THR A 740 -23.87 -9.25 5.43
N ILE A 741 -23.39 -8.68 6.54
CA ILE A 741 -24.08 -7.63 7.31
C ILE A 741 -24.54 -6.47 6.39
N VAL A 742 -23.68 -6.04 5.46
CA VAL A 742 -24.01 -4.97 4.47
C VAL A 742 -25.18 -5.37 3.56
N ARG A 743 -25.19 -6.62 3.09
CA ARG A 743 -26.26 -7.16 2.23
C ARG A 743 -27.58 -7.32 3.01
N TRP A 744 -27.51 -7.76 4.26
CA TRP A 744 -28.66 -7.85 5.15
C TRP A 744 -29.32 -6.48 5.37
N TRP A 745 -28.52 -5.43 5.62
CA TRP A 745 -29.04 -4.06 5.75
C TRP A 745 -29.70 -3.55 4.47
N GLY A 746 -29.13 -3.83 3.30
CA GLY A 746 -29.77 -3.51 2.02
C GLY A 746 -31.14 -4.16 1.87
N LEU A 747 -31.26 -5.45 2.18
CA LEU A 747 -32.52 -6.19 2.11
C LEU A 747 -33.56 -5.73 3.14
N ASN A 748 -33.11 -5.21 4.30
CA ASN A 748 -33.94 -4.75 5.41
C ASN A 748 -34.13 -3.21 5.49
N ALA A 749 -33.56 -2.42 4.58
CA ALA A 749 -33.66 -0.96 4.59
C ALA A 749 -35.10 -0.43 4.56
N HIS A 750 -36.02 -1.14 3.89
CA HIS A 750 -37.46 -0.84 3.90
C HIS A 750 -38.17 -1.11 5.24
N ARG A 751 -37.62 -1.98 6.10
CA ARG A 751 -38.14 -2.36 7.43
C ARG A 751 -37.57 -1.45 8.51
N TYR A 752 -36.33 -1.01 8.34
CA TYR A 752 -35.57 -0.21 9.30
C TYR A 752 -34.85 0.97 8.60
N PRO A 753 -35.57 1.94 8.03
CA PRO A 753 -34.98 2.99 7.19
C PRO A 753 -33.95 3.89 7.90
N VAL A 754 -34.16 4.22 9.17
CA VAL A 754 -33.23 5.07 9.93
C VAL A 754 -32.00 4.27 10.35
N TRP A 755 -32.19 3.03 10.85
CA TRP A 755 -31.06 2.16 11.16
C TRP A 755 -30.23 1.83 9.93
N ALA A 756 -30.86 1.53 8.80
CA ALA A 756 -30.14 1.26 7.55
C ALA A 756 -29.36 2.51 7.08
N SER A 757 -29.94 3.70 7.21
CA SER A 757 -29.18 4.93 6.93
C SER A 757 -27.95 5.08 7.82
N LEU A 758 -28.02 4.69 9.10
CA LEU A 758 -26.87 4.68 10.01
C LEU A 758 -25.89 3.55 9.68
N ALA A 759 -26.38 2.37 9.28
CA ALA A 759 -25.60 1.22 8.85
C ALA A 759 -24.70 1.56 7.66
N ARG A 760 -25.26 2.26 6.66
CA ARG A 760 -24.55 2.69 5.45
C ARG A 760 -23.35 3.59 5.74
N ASP A 761 -23.43 4.38 6.81
CA ASP A 761 -22.40 5.34 7.22
C ASP A 761 -21.39 4.71 8.19
N HIS A 762 -21.86 3.93 9.17
CA HIS A 762 -21.01 3.39 10.25
C HIS A 762 -20.32 2.06 9.92
N LEU A 763 -20.93 1.20 9.10
CA LEU A 763 -20.30 -0.07 8.71
C LEU A 763 -19.19 0.11 7.67
N ALA A 764 -19.16 1.25 6.98
CA ALA A 764 -18.06 1.67 6.11
C ALA A 764 -16.78 2.05 6.89
N ILE A 765 -16.86 2.20 8.23
CA ILE A 765 -15.71 2.55 9.06
C ILE A 765 -14.82 1.32 9.26
N MET A 766 -13.52 1.49 9.01
CA MET A 766 -12.53 0.42 9.13
C MET A 766 -11.85 0.42 10.49
N ALA A 767 -11.61 -0.76 11.07
CA ALA A 767 -10.84 -0.90 12.31
C ALA A 767 -9.33 -0.64 12.12
N SER A 768 -8.83 -0.62 10.89
CA SER A 768 -7.40 -0.55 10.60
C SER A 768 -7.08 0.21 9.30
N SER A 769 -5.87 0.77 9.22
CA SER A 769 -5.32 1.44 8.04
C SER A 769 -4.60 0.49 7.06
N VAL A 770 -4.89 -0.81 7.10
CA VAL A 770 -4.20 -1.85 6.30
C VAL A 770 -4.26 -1.57 4.79
N SER A 771 -5.29 -0.89 4.29
CA SER A 771 -5.39 -0.45 2.90
C SER A 771 -4.24 0.46 2.46
N SER A 772 -3.79 1.37 3.33
CA SER A 772 -2.62 2.21 3.07
C SER A 772 -1.33 1.38 3.05
N GLU A 773 -1.21 0.39 3.93
CA GLU A 773 -0.07 -0.53 3.95
C GLU A 773 0.03 -1.38 2.67
N CYS A 774 -1.10 -1.81 2.12
CA CYS A 774 -1.19 -2.47 0.82
C CYS A 774 -0.78 -1.52 -0.32
N ALA A 775 -1.22 -0.26 -0.28
CA ALA A 775 -0.79 0.77 -1.24
C ALA A 775 0.73 1.01 -1.17
N PHE A 776 1.33 1.10 0.03
CA PHE A 776 2.79 1.22 0.19
C PHE A 776 3.55 -0.02 -0.29
N SER A 777 2.99 -1.22 -0.10
CA SER A 777 3.58 -2.45 -0.62
C SER A 777 3.62 -2.48 -2.16
N SER A 778 2.56 -2.00 -2.82
CA SER A 778 2.53 -1.78 -4.27
C SER A 778 3.48 -0.64 -4.70
N ALA A 779 3.55 0.44 -3.92
CA ALA A 779 4.42 1.56 -4.18
C ALA A 779 5.90 1.18 -4.10
N GLY A 780 6.31 0.33 -3.16
CA GLY A 780 7.69 -0.19 -3.07
C GLY A 780 8.14 -1.04 -4.27
N ILE A 781 7.20 -1.64 -5.02
CA ILE A 781 7.47 -2.32 -6.31
C ILE A 781 7.54 -1.31 -7.47
N THR A 782 6.92 -0.15 -7.30
CA THR A 782 6.88 0.94 -8.30
C THR A 782 8.13 1.82 -8.17
N ILE A 783 8.38 2.34 -6.98
CA ILE A 783 9.49 3.20 -6.57
C ILE A 783 10.65 2.29 -6.13
N THR A 784 11.40 1.81 -7.12
CA THR A 784 12.61 0.99 -6.90
C THR A 784 13.86 1.81 -7.14
N LYS A 785 15.04 1.32 -6.73
CA LYS A 785 16.33 1.95 -7.04
C LYS A 785 16.55 2.22 -8.54
N ARG A 786 15.91 1.45 -9.43
CA ARG A 786 15.96 1.62 -10.90
C ARG A 786 14.82 2.52 -11.46
N ARG A 787 13.86 2.94 -10.62
CA ARG A 787 12.68 3.75 -10.99
C ARG A 787 12.52 4.95 -10.04
N ASN A 788 13.62 5.62 -9.73
CA ASN A 788 13.70 6.76 -8.82
C ASN A 788 13.46 8.13 -9.49
N ARG A 789 13.45 8.22 -10.83
CA ARG A 789 13.19 9.46 -11.59
C ARG A 789 11.70 9.74 -11.88
N LEU A 790 10.78 8.98 -11.26
CA LEU A 790 9.34 9.21 -11.44
C LEU A 790 8.89 10.43 -10.62
N LYS A 791 8.17 11.37 -11.26
CA LYS A 791 7.54 12.50 -10.58
C LYS A 791 6.38 12.03 -9.69
N GLY A 792 6.09 12.77 -8.61
CA GLY A 792 5.11 12.38 -7.60
C GLY A 792 3.67 12.25 -8.11
N ASP A 793 3.29 13.04 -9.10
CA ASP A 793 2.01 12.98 -9.84
C ASP A 793 1.87 11.67 -10.65
N VAL A 794 2.93 11.25 -11.34
CA VAL A 794 3.00 9.98 -12.07
C VAL A 794 2.95 8.80 -11.10
N VAL A 795 3.61 8.90 -9.93
CA VAL A 795 3.52 7.88 -8.87
C VAL A 795 2.09 7.80 -8.31
N GLU A 796 1.43 8.93 -8.07
CA GLU A 796 0.04 8.99 -7.59
C GLU A 796 -0.91 8.32 -8.61
N ALA A 797 -0.84 8.73 -9.87
CA ALA A 797 -1.64 8.16 -10.96
C ALA A 797 -1.44 6.64 -11.09
N LEU A 798 -0.19 6.16 -11.01
CA LEU A 798 0.11 4.72 -11.02
C LEU A 798 -0.53 3.97 -9.84
N GLN A 799 -0.44 4.48 -8.60
CA GLN A 799 -1.06 3.78 -7.46
C GLN A 799 -2.59 3.84 -7.52
N PHE A 800 -3.16 4.97 -7.91
CA PHE A 800 -4.61 5.12 -8.09
C PHE A 800 -5.14 4.13 -9.12
N ILE A 801 -4.58 4.11 -10.34
CA ILE A 801 -5.04 3.24 -11.42
C ILE A 801 -4.84 1.76 -11.06
N LYS A 802 -3.72 1.39 -10.42
CA LYS A 802 -3.52 0.01 -9.91
C LYS A 802 -4.60 -0.40 -8.91
N CYS A 803 -4.94 0.48 -7.97
CA CYS A 803 -6.01 0.25 -7.00
C CYS A 803 -7.36 0.10 -7.71
N SER A 804 -7.69 1.00 -8.65
CA SER A 804 -8.93 0.97 -9.41
C SER A 804 -9.08 -0.28 -10.28
N ILE A 805 -8.01 -0.77 -10.92
CA ILE A 805 -8.01 -2.06 -11.64
C ILE A 805 -8.27 -3.20 -10.66
N SER A 806 -7.56 -3.26 -9.53
CA SER A 806 -7.65 -4.37 -8.58
C SER A 806 -8.98 -4.44 -7.82
N LYS A 807 -9.72 -3.32 -7.74
CA LYS A 807 -11.04 -3.22 -7.10
C LYS A 807 -12.20 -3.16 -8.13
N ASP A 808 -11.90 -3.41 -9.41
CA ASP A 808 -12.85 -3.38 -10.54
C ASP A 808 -13.68 -2.09 -10.64
N LEU A 809 -13.03 -0.96 -10.33
CA LEU A 809 -13.64 0.38 -10.37
C LEU A 809 -13.55 1.03 -11.75
N LEU A 810 -12.84 0.42 -12.70
CA LEU A 810 -12.68 0.92 -14.08
C LEU A 810 -13.73 0.38 -15.05
N TYR A 811 -14.29 -0.81 -14.81
CA TYR A 811 -15.10 -1.54 -15.79
C TYR A 811 -16.60 -1.61 -15.46
N ARG A 812 -17.05 -0.90 -14.42
CA ARG A 812 -18.47 -0.62 -14.22
C ARG A 812 -18.93 0.48 -15.17
N GLU A 813 -19.26 0.10 -16.40
CA GLU A 813 -20.15 0.91 -17.23
C GLU A 813 -21.53 1.00 -16.56
N GLU A 814 -21.95 2.22 -16.24
CA GLU A 814 -23.37 2.55 -16.14
C GLU A 814 -23.74 3.40 -17.35
N VAL A 815 -24.76 2.97 -18.07
CA VAL A 815 -25.30 3.67 -19.23
C VAL A 815 -25.99 4.96 -18.79
N LEU A 816 -25.32 6.08 -18.97
CA LEU A 816 -25.93 7.41 -18.94
C LEU A 816 -25.45 8.20 -20.16
N ALA A 817 -26.38 8.48 -21.06
CA ALA A 817 -26.16 9.44 -22.14
C ALA A 817 -26.21 10.85 -21.53
N LEU A 818 -25.07 11.54 -21.51
CA LEU A 818 -24.98 12.97 -21.22
C LEU A 818 -24.68 13.71 -22.53
N THR A 819 -25.37 14.82 -22.76
CA THR A 819 -25.18 15.66 -23.94
C THR A 819 -23.94 16.54 -23.77
N GLU A 820 -23.30 16.90 -24.88
CA GLU A 820 -22.02 17.66 -24.90
C GLU A 820 -22.09 19.01 -24.16
N GLU A 821 -23.30 19.56 -23.99
CA GLU A 821 -23.58 20.81 -23.30
C GLU A 821 -23.25 20.77 -21.78
N GLU A 822 -23.34 19.62 -21.11
CA GLU A 822 -22.97 19.49 -19.69
C GLU A 822 -21.44 19.47 -19.47
N MET A 823 -20.64 19.19 -20.51
CA MET A 823 -19.18 19.24 -20.43
C MET A 823 -18.62 20.67 -20.52
N MET A 824 -19.38 21.64 -21.03
CA MET A 824 -18.90 23.01 -21.29
C MET A 824 -19.16 24.02 -20.16
N LEU A 825 -19.69 23.60 -19.00
CA LEU A 825 -20.01 24.48 -17.85
C LEU A 825 -19.05 24.31 -16.67
N VAL A 826 -17.78 23.99 -16.94
CA VAL A 826 -16.73 23.84 -15.90
C VAL A 826 -15.54 24.79 -16.12
N ASP A 827 -15.49 25.50 -17.24
CA ASP A 827 -14.48 26.52 -17.55
C ASP A 827 -14.89 27.92 -17.04
N ASP A 828 -15.26 28.01 -15.75
CA ASP A 828 -15.21 29.29 -15.03
C ASP A 828 -13.75 29.51 -14.57
N GLU A 829 -13.05 30.42 -15.26
CA GLU A 829 -11.65 30.79 -15.02
C GLU A 829 -11.44 31.32 -13.58
N ASP A 830 -10.85 30.49 -12.72
CA ASP A 830 -10.32 30.91 -11.41
C ASP A 830 -8.89 31.51 -11.65
N PRO A 831 -8.64 32.82 -11.46
CA PRO A 831 -7.44 33.48 -11.99
C PRO A 831 -6.07 33.12 -11.36
N GLU A 832 -5.99 32.07 -10.52
CA GLU A 832 -4.75 31.62 -9.87
C GLU A 832 -3.98 30.52 -10.67
N TRP A 833 -4.44 30.15 -11.87
CA TRP A 833 -3.96 28.93 -12.56
C TRP A 833 -2.97 29.10 -13.73
N GLU A 834 -2.75 30.31 -14.30
CA GLU A 834 -1.93 30.45 -15.51
C GLU A 834 -0.40 30.49 -15.30
N ASP A 835 0.11 30.76 -14.09
CA ASP A 835 1.56 30.79 -13.80
C ASP A 835 2.12 29.43 -13.28
N ILE A 836 1.65 28.30 -13.81
CA ILE A 836 2.12 26.94 -13.41
C ILE A 836 2.52 26.06 -14.63
N GLU A 837 3.12 26.67 -15.65
CA GLU A 837 3.87 25.96 -16.70
C GLU A 837 5.34 26.41 -16.81
N GLU A 838 6.12 26.39 -15.71
CA GLU A 838 7.56 26.06 -15.82
C GLU A 838 8.26 25.63 -14.52
N GLU A 839 7.80 26.04 -13.33
CA GLU A 839 8.44 25.65 -12.05
C GLU A 839 7.80 24.42 -11.38
N GLY A 840 8.64 23.42 -11.04
CA GLY A 840 8.20 22.13 -10.54
C GLY A 840 7.60 22.12 -9.13
N TRP A 841 6.82 21.07 -8.86
CA TRP A 841 6.06 20.77 -7.63
C TRP A 841 6.90 20.65 -6.33
N ASP A 842 8.20 20.94 -6.38
CA ASP A 842 9.12 20.76 -5.24
C ASP A 842 9.26 21.97 -4.31
N LYS A 843 9.21 23.21 -4.82
CA LYS A 843 9.61 24.41 -4.04
C LYS A 843 8.53 24.98 -3.09
N ARG A 844 7.22 24.78 -3.32
CA ARG A 844 6.13 25.39 -2.51
C ARG A 844 5.91 24.76 -1.11
N LEU A 845 6.87 24.03 -0.56
CA LEU A 845 6.86 23.53 0.83
C LEU A 845 7.81 24.30 1.78
N LEU A 846 8.41 25.42 1.33
CA LEU A 846 9.50 26.11 2.05
C LEU A 846 9.30 27.59 2.42
N ILE A 847 8.23 28.29 1.99
CA ILE A 847 8.03 29.72 2.35
C ILE A 847 6.58 29.99 2.78
N GLU A 848 6.32 29.79 4.07
CA GLU A 848 5.31 30.49 4.87
C GLU A 848 5.95 30.69 6.25
N THR A 849 6.89 31.64 6.36
CA THR A 849 7.36 32.15 7.65
C THR A 849 6.34 33.15 8.19
N ASP A 850 5.99 33.05 9.46
CA ASP A 850 5.04 33.95 10.12
C ASP A 850 5.42 35.42 9.94
N THR A 851 4.47 36.22 9.45
CA THR A 851 4.54 37.70 9.46
C THR A 851 3.21 38.32 9.85
N THR A 852 2.62 37.88 10.96
CA THR A 852 1.68 38.67 11.78
C THR A 852 1.73 38.17 13.22
N ASP A 853 2.62 38.75 14.02
CA ASP A 853 2.42 39.04 15.46
C ASP A 853 3.65 39.83 15.93
N ASN A 854 3.51 41.15 15.93
CA ASN A 854 4.55 42.07 16.40
C ASN A 854 3.89 43.27 17.09
N ASP A 855 3.23 42.98 18.21
CA ASP A 855 2.81 43.95 19.23
C ASP A 855 2.80 43.21 20.57
N LEU A 856 3.85 43.46 21.37
CA LEU A 856 3.93 43.39 22.85
C LEU A 856 5.43 43.41 23.24
N SER A 857 5.99 44.62 23.32
CA SER A 857 7.30 44.84 23.95
C SER A 857 7.12 45.17 25.44
N ASP A 858 7.75 44.35 26.28
CA ASP A 858 8.45 44.69 27.52
C ASP A 858 7.77 45.62 28.54
N VAL A 859 7.41 45.03 29.69
CA VAL A 859 7.66 45.66 31.00
C VAL A 859 8.26 44.60 31.93
N ASP A 860 9.31 44.99 32.65
CA ASP A 860 10.22 44.13 33.40
C ASP A 860 9.66 43.52 34.71
N ASP A 861 10.49 42.62 35.24
CA ASP A 861 10.88 42.50 36.66
C ASP A 861 10.06 41.68 37.69
N LEU A 862 10.80 40.69 38.22
CA LEU A 862 10.93 40.22 39.62
C LEU A 862 10.02 39.09 40.20
N GLU A 863 10.76 38.16 40.84
CA GLU A 863 10.42 37.05 41.78
C GLU A 863 9.62 35.83 41.27
#